data_AF-A0A7J0AMC3-F1
#
_entry.id   AF-A0A7J0AMC3-F1
#
_cell.length_a   1.000
_cell.length_b   1.000
_cell.length_c   1.000
_cell.angle_alpha   90.00
_cell.angle_beta   90.00
_cell.angle_gamma   90.00
#
_symmetry.space_group_name_H-M   'P 1'
#
loop_
_entity.id
_entity.type
_entity.pdbx_description
1 polymer ?
#
loop_
_entity_poly.entity_id
_entity_poly.type
_entity_poly.pdbx_seq_one_letter_code
_entity_poly.pdbx_strand_id
1 'polypeptide(L)'
;MRKGILFASFITFISAVAQTEATDTIPTRQLDEVVVKGEKPQVKGKDGIMVVDLPGIVKDKPVNNILEALGYMPGVTNNNGMIWLAGASNVTIILNGELTNMPLQNLYQLLYTTPVDRLKNVEIMYSAPAKYHVNGAVINVVLKTPKPLDGLQGQVRAGYNQAHYGSYGGVLAATYAIKDWTFDLNYGLTRSKSWSHEETWSNHLYSGKRTMIEDDMRRIGQNWSNTIFASASWKTLKLTYNGQIISDSKSWGLSSGTLGNYTNAYNMLSPVGYHNIALRYTAPFGTTVGGDYTRYSENRSQSLFKDLDYLLGSENRQNINRWHVYVDQEHQLGKWQLNYGAEYQHSKDHSSQHYALSDNPDFDDILNEDVASLYVGTQRSFDWGLSFNLSAKGEYYHNKYQHNWNFIPQFGATYYKTPKSIFQLNFNTQRIYPSYWELHGGTSHINNYSTVVGNPALQPYIQYDAQFNYILRHKYVATLYFQYGDKTTVQLPYQSPDALNLIYQTINMNYERVVGLNLYAPFGVSYIWNATATANVMNRRAKADHFHDISFDNSKWIFYGSLNNSFKFSQNSPISVSVDFSYISPSLQGIADMSGIWRIDAGVKWQFGKKRCCELDLKADDIFNKWSPTMTINYGSQDYRMKVRDMSHNLKLTFIWRFNGFKPKETNIDTSRFGTGK
;
A
#
# COMPACT_ATOMS: atom_id res chain seq x y z
N MET A 1 -10.58 73.86 62.60
CA MET A 1 -10.84 73.13 63.87
C MET A 1 -12.03 72.20 63.65
N ARG A 2 -12.06 71.07 64.38
CA ARG A 2 -13.11 70.04 64.49
C ARG A 2 -14.54 70.37 63.99
N LYS A 3 -15.10 69.36 63.30
CA LYS A 3 -16.48 68.79 63.33
C LYS A 3 -17.71 69.65 62.93
N GLY A 4 -18.60 69.01 62.16
CA GLY A 4 -20.05 69.27 62.04
C GLY A 4 -20.48 69.67 60.61
N ILE A 5 -20.94 68.77 59.74
CA ILE A 5 -22.27 68.12 59.61
C ILE A 5 -23.36 69.02 58.98
N LEU A 6 -23.72 68.63 57.73
CA LEU A 6 -25.02 68.64 56.99
C LEU A 6 -25.82 69.98 56.88
N PHE A 7 -26.60 70.28 55.84
CA PHE A 7 -27.48 69.48 54.97
C PHE A 7 -27.90 70.33 53.73
N ALA A 8 -28.23 69.65 52.61
CA ALA A 8 -29.09 69.98 51.44
C ALA A 8 -29.08 71.38 50.77
N SER A 9 -28.78 71.49 49.46
CA SER A 9 -29.69 71.39 48.28
C SER A 9 -30.74 72.53 48.20
N PHE A 10 -30.92 73.33 47.13
CA PHE A 10 -31.26 72.99 45.74
C PHE A 10 -31.13 74.26 44.82
N ILE A 11 -30.50 74.08 43.65
CA ILE A 11 -30.87 74.54 42.28
C ILE A 11 -31.06 76.03 41.91
N THR A 12 -30.36 76.44 40.85
CA THR A 12 -30.92 77.09 39.64
C THR A 12 -29.96 77.03 38.45
N PHE A 13 -30.51 77.19 37.24
CA PHE A 13 -29.95 77.19 35.85
C PHE A 13 -30.32 75.93 35.03
N ILE A 14 -31.49 75.93 34.36
CA ILE A 14 -31.86 76.58 33.08
C ILE A 14 -31.19 75.92 31.87
N SER A 15 -31.98 75.01 31.27
CA SER A 15 -32.33 74.89 29.85
C SER A 15 -31.25 74.99 28.78
N ALA A 16 -30.94 73.86 28.16
CA ALA A 16 -30.72 73.76 26.72
C ALA A 16 -31.55 72.59 26.17
N VAL A 17 -32.46 72.91 25.26
CA VAL A 17 -33.36 71.98 24.58
C VAL A 17 -32.56 71.23 23.53
N ALA A 18 -32.45 69.92 23.66
CA ALA A 18 -32.05 69.01 22.59
C ALA A 18 -33.29 68.30 22.05
N GLN A 19 -33.50 68.38 20.74
CA GLN A 19 -34.47 67.58 20.01
C GLN A 19 -34.18 66.11 20.27
N THR A 20 -35.11 65.42 20.93
CA THR A 20 -35.04 63.97 21.12
C THR A 20 -35.51 63.33 19.83
N GLU A 21 -34.59 62.68 19.11
CA GLU A 21 -34.97 61.79 18.00
C GLU A 21 -35.95 60.74 18.54
N ALA A 22 -37.08 60.56 17.85
CA ALA A 22 -38.04 59.52 18.16
C ALA A 22 -37.36 58.16 17.96
N THR A 23 -37.23 57.39 19.04
CA THR A 23 -36.72 56.03 18.99
C THR A 23 -37.66 55.17 18.15
N ASP A 24 -37.13 54.63 17.06
CA ASP A 24 -37.81 53.65 16.21
C ASP A 24 -38.35 52.51 17.07
N THR A 25 -39.66 52.23 16.96
CA THR A 25 -40.38 51.27 17.80
C THR A 25 -40.31 49.84 17.28
N ILE A 26 -39.59 49.61 16.17
CA ILE A 26 -39.33 48.27 15.66
C ILE A 26 -38.04 47.74 16.32
N PRO A 27 -38.09 46.68 17.15
CA PRO A 27 -36.89 46.07 17.68
C PRO A 27 -36.02 45.58 16.51
N THR A 28 -34.86 46.18 16.31
CA THR A 28 -33.83 45.72 15.37
C THR A 28 -33.41 44.32 15.78
N ARG A 29 -33.99 43.32 15.12
CA ARG A 29 -33.60 41.92 15.25
C ARG A 29 -32.31 41.75 14.45
N GLN A 30 -31.16 41.86 15.11
CA GLN A 30 -29.92 41.35 14.54
C GLN A 30 -30.11 39.86 14.29
N LEU A 31 -30.15 39.47 13.02
CA LEU A 31 -30.13 38.07 12.64
C LEU A 31 -28.80 37.48 13.11
N ASP A 32 -28.85 36.31 13.76
CA ASP A 32 -27.64 35.56 14.07
C ASP A 32 -26.83 35.34 12.79
N GLU A 33 -25.51 35.45 12.89
CA GLU A 33 -24.60 35.26 11.77
C GLU A 33 -24.88 33.94 11.04
N VAL A 34 -25.14 34.02 9.73
CA VAL A 34 -25.30 32.84 8.88
C VAL A 34 -23.92 32.24 8.61
N VAL A 35 -23.44 31.40 9.51
CA VAL A 35 -22.19 30.65 9.32
C VAL A 35 -22.43 29.50 8.35
N VAL A 36 -22.05 29.69 7.07
CA VAL A 36 -22.05 28.61 6.07
C VAL A 36 -20.93 27.63 6.40
N LYS A 37 -21.28 26.51 7.07
CA LYS A 37 -20.35 25.39 7.31
C LYS A 37 -20.31 24.49 6.07
N GLY A 38 -19.17 24.47 5.38
CA GLY A 38 -18.92 23.57 4.24
C GLY A 38 -17.94 22.45 4.60
N GLU A 39 -18.24 21.21 4.21
CA GLU A 39 -17.29 20.10 4.28
C GLU A 39 -16.27 20.17 3.13
N LYS A 40 -14.98 19.99 3.42
CA LYS A 40 -13.94 19.91 2.39
C LYS A 40 -14.15 18.62 1.56
N PRO A 41 -14.15 18.69 0.21
CA PRO A 41 -14.24 17.52 -0.64
C PRO A 41 -13.17 16.46 -0.29
N GLN A 42 -13.59 15.24 0.00
CA GLN A 42 -12.67 14.14 0.31
C GLN A 42 -12.18 13.43 -0.95
N VAL A 43 -13.02 13.35 -1.99
CA VAL A 43 -12.72 12.67 -3.25
C VAL A 43 -13.10 13.57 -4.42
N LYS A 44 -12.19 13.76 -5.37
CA LYS A 44 -12.46 14.47 -6.63
C LYS A 44 -12.12 13.55 -7.80
N GLY A 45 -12.79 13.73 -8.93
CA GLY A 45 -12.47 13.01 -10.16
C GLY A 45 -12.12 14.00 -11.27
N LYS A 46 -11.02 13.77 -12.00
CA LYS A 46 -10.64 14.53 -13.18
C LYS A 46 -9.80 13.67 -14.12
N ASP A 47 -10.12 13.65 -15.42
CA ASP A 47 -9.30 13.01 -16.47
C ASP A 47 -8.95 11.52 -16.21
N GLY A 48 -9.89 10.76 -15.65
CA GLY A 48 -9.70 9.35 -15.27
C GLY A 48 -9.03 9.14 -13.90
N ILE A 49 -8.57 10.23 -13.27
CA ILE A 49 -7.86 10.23 -12.00
C ILE A 49 -8.85 10.53 -10.85
N MET A 50 -8.81 9.72 -9.80
CA MET A 50 -9.52 9.97 -8.55
C MET A 50 -8.55 10.53 -7.50
N VAL A 51 -8.72 11.79 -7.14
CA VAL A 51 -7.88 12.50 -6.16
C VAL A 51 -8.51 12.43 -4.77
N VAL A 52 -7.80 11.83 -3.82
CA VAL A 52 -8.25 11.58 -2.44
C VAL A 52 -7.49 12.49 -1.47
N ASP A 53 -8.23 13.24 -0.64
CA ASP A 53 -7.70 14.05 0.46
C ASP A 53 -7.38 13.20 1.69
N LEU A 54 -6.45 12.25 1.50
CA LEU A 54 -6.09 11.27 2.53
C LEU A 54 -5.61 11.89 3.85
N PRO A 55 -4.81 12.99 3.87
CA PRO A 55 -4.45 13.66 5.13
C PRO A 55 -5.66 14.15 5.93
N GLY A 56 -6.75 14.52 5.25
CA GLY A 56 -8.01 14.92 5.89
C GLY A 56 -8.73 13.72 6.51
N ILE A 57 -8.74 12.58 5.81
CA ILE A 57 -9.39 11.34 6.25
C ILE A 57 -8.73 10.76 7.51
N VAL A 58 -7.41 10.78 7.59
CA VAL A 58 -6.65 10.16 8.70
C VAL A 58 -6.25 11.13 9.82
N LYS A 59 -6.64 12.41 9.72
CA LYS A 59 -6.21 13.48 10.66
C LYS A 59 -6.39 13.10 12.13
N ASP A 60 -7.51 12.46 12.45
CA ASP A 60 -7.97 12.17 13.81
C ASP A 60 -7.72 10.71 14.23
N LYS A 61 -6.92 10.00 13.45
CA LYS A 61 -6.55 8.60 13.69
C LYS A 61 -5.07 8.51 14.10
N PRO A 62 -4.68 7.49 14.88
CA PRO A 62 -3.29 7.19 15.22
C PRO A 62 -2.56 6.60 14.00
N VAL A 63 -2.37 7.45 12.99
CA VAL A 63 -1.75 7.14 11.70
C VAL A 63 -0.65 8.17 11.47
N ASN A 64 0.59 7.70 11.33
CA ASN A 64 1.76 8.58 11.36
C ASN A 64 2.71 8.42 10.16
N ASN A 65 2.41 7.51 9.24
CA ASN A 65 3.16 7.28 8.01
C ASN A 65 2.24 7.08 6.81
N ILE A 66 2.79 7.21 5.60
CA ILE A 66 2.00 7.13 4.37
C ILE A 66 1.47 5.71 4.14
N LEU A 67 2.26 4.67 4.40
CA LEU A 67 1.83 3.28 4.18
C LEU A 67 0.54 2.95 4.96
N GLU A 68 0.50 3.31 6.24
CA GLU A 68 -0.71 3.13 7.06
C GLU A 68 -1.86 4.01 6.58
N ALA A 69 -1.58 5.24 6.15
CA ALA A 69 -2.61 6.13 5.63
C ALA A 69 -3.29 5.53 4.39
N LEU A 70 -2.56 4.89 3.48
CA LEU A 70 -3.12 4.28 2.27
C LEU A 70 -4.23 3.28 2.58
N GLY A 71 -4.17 2.59 3.72
CA GLY A 71 -5.21 1.65 4.18
C GLY A 71 -6.60 2.28 4.43
N TYR A 72 -6.71 3.61 4.47
CA TYR A 72 -7.97 4.33 4.66
C TYR A 72 -8.56 4.90 3.35
N MET A 73 -7.94 4.62 2.21
CA MET A 73 -8.42 5.09 0.92
C MET A 73 -9.67 4.33 0.43
N PRO A 74 -10.52 4.98 -0.39
CA PRO A 74 -11.64 4.30 -1.05
C PRO A 74 -11.19 3.09 -1.85
N GLY A 75 -11.77 1.93 -1.56
CA GLY A 75 -11.49 0.67 -2.28
C GLY A 75 -10.13 0.07 -1.98
N VAL A 76 -9.35 0.59 -1.03
CA VAL A 76 -8.09 -0.02 -0.61
C VAL A 76 -8.34 -1.00 0.52
N THR A 77 -7.74 -2.19 0.44
CA THR A 77 -7.65 -3.12 1.57
C THR A 77 -6.19 -3.28 1.95
N ASN A 78 -5.91 -3.30 3.25
CA ASN A 78 -4.58 -3.55 3.79
C ASN A 78 -4.58 -4.92 4.47
N ASN A 79 -3.89 -5.88 3.86
CA ASN A 79 -3.69 -7.20 4.42
C ASN A 79 -2.23 -7.36 4.84
N ASN A 80 -1.95 -7.22 6.15
CA ASN A 80 -0.62 -7.36 6.74
C ASN A 80 0.49 -6.53 6.07
N GLY A 81 0.15 -5.31 5.62
CA GLY A 81 1.09 -4.38 4.97
C GLY A 81 1.03 -4.40 3.45
N MET A 82 0.37 -5.37 2.83
CA MET A 82 0.10 -5.38 1.40
C MET A 82 -1.16 -4.56 1.07
N ILE A 83 -0.99 -3.63 0.13
CA ILE A 83 -2.03 -2.73 -0.35
C ILE A 83 -2.68 -3.34 -1.59
N TRP A 84 -3.98 -3.61 -1.50
CA TRP A 84 -4.81 -4.05 -2.62
C TRP A 84 -5.83 -2.97 -2.97
N LEU A 85 -6.16 -2.84 -4.26
CA LEU A 85 -7.16 -1.88 -4.74
C LEU A 85 -8.31 -2.64 -5.40
N ALA A 86 -9.52 -2.43 -4.92
CA ALA A 86 -10.74 -3.04 -5.45
C ALA A 86 -10.91 -2.72 -6.94
N GLY A 87 -11.00 -3.76 -7.76
CA GLY A 87 -11.12 -3.63 -9.21
C GLY A 87 -9.81 -3.49 -9.95
N ALA A 88 -8.66 -3.57 -9.29
CA ALA A 88 -7.35 -3.68 -9.93
C ALA A 88 -6.70 -5.02 -9.59
N SER A 89 -6.23 -5.76 -10.60
CA SER A 89 -5.61 -7.08 -10.38
C SER A 89 -4.16 -6.96 -9.91
N ASN A 90 -3.53 -5.84 -10.23
CA ASN A 90 -2.25 -5.40 -9.68
C ASN A 90 -2.29 -3.88 -9.49
N VAL A 91 -1.55 -3.37 -8.51
CA VAL A 91 -1.45 -1.94 -8.24
C VAL A 91 0.01 -1.54 -8.11
N THR A 92 0.42 -0.55 -8.90
CA THR A 92 1.75 0.05 -8.78
C THR A 92 1.63 1.33 -7.96
N ILE A 93 2.52 1.51 -6.99
CA ILE A 93 2.61 2.76 -6.25
C ILE A 93 3.73 3.60 -6.86
N ILE A 94 3.42 4.86 -7.18
CA ILE A 94 4.39 5.84 -7.69
C ILE A 94 4.46 7.05 -6.75
N LEU A 95 5.56 7.79 -6.79
CA LEU A 95 5.76 8.97 -5.93
C LEU A 95 5.89 10.23 -6.80
N ASN A 96 5.04 11.23 -6.57
CA ASN A 96 5.06 12.50 -7.32
C ASN A 96 5.00 12.34 -8.85
N GLY A 97 4.26 11.33 -9.33
CA GLY A 97 4.15 11.04 -10.76
C GLY A 97 5.38 10.34 -11.35
N GLU A 98 6.26 9.78 -10.52
CA GLU A 98 7.47 9.08 -10.95
C GLU A 98 7.45 7.63 -10.47
N LEU A 99 7.69 6.69 -11.40
CA LEU A 99 7.82 5.27 -11.08
C LEU A 99 8.99 5.07 -10.12
N THR A 100 8.69 4.54 -8.94
CA THR A 100 9.72 4.07 -8.03
C THR A 100 10.10 2.66 -8.44
N ASN A 101 11.26 2.56 -9.09
CA ASN A 101 11.80 1.33 -9.64
C ASN A 101 12.36 0.37 -8.56
N MET A 102 11.61 0.22 -7.48
CA MET A 102 11.96 -0.53 -6.28
C MET A 102 11.15 -1.80 -6.16
N PRO A 103 11.72 -2.89 -5.60
CA PRO A 103 10.95 -4.01 -5.09
C PRO A 103 9.86 -3.52 -4.14
N LEU A 104 8.70 -4.17 -4.18
CA LEU A 104 7.51 -3.74 -3.44
C LEU A 104 7.78 -3.57 -1.93
N GLN A 105 8.55 -4.49 -1.34
CA GLN A 105 8.93 -4.44 0.07
C GLN A 105 9.72 -3.16 0.42
N ASN A 106 10.66 -2.76 -0.44
CA ASN A 106 11.49 -1.57 -0.26
C ASN A 106 10.64 -0.30 -0.41
N LEU A 107 9.71 -0.30 -1.35
CA LEU A 107 8.76 0.80 -1.53
C LEU A 107 7.84 0.94 -0.31
N TYR A 108 7.30 -0.16 0.22
CA TYR A 108 6.50 -0.12 1.45
C TYR A 108 7.30 0.42 2.63
N GLN A 109 8.57 0.04 2.74
CA GLN A 109 9.45 0.57 3.77
C GLN A 109 9.74 2.08 3.60
N LEU A 110 9.86 2.56 2.36
CA LEU A 110 9.94 4.00 2.07
C LEU A 110 8.66 4.73 2.49
N LEU A 111 7.48 4.20 2.15
CA LEU A 111 6.19 4.77 2.54
C LEU A 111 5.97 4.73 4.06
N TYR A 112 6.49 3.70 4.73
CA TYR A 112 6.47 3.58 6.18
C TYR A 112 7.39 4.61 6.85
N THR A 113 8.58 4.84 6.31
CA THR A 113 9.52 5.86 6.83
C THR A 113 9.11 7.29 6.47
N THR A 114 8.28 7.47 5.45
CA THR A 114 7.79 8.79 5.03
C THR A 114 6.62 9.27 5.92
N PRO A 115 6.72 10.46 6.54
CA PRO A 115 5.67 11.03 7.37
C PRO A 115 4.36 11.28 6.63
N VAL A 116 3.21 11.04 7.28
CA VAL A 116 1.90 11.47 6.73
C VAL A 116 1.81 13.00 6.58
N ASP A 117 2.56 13.76 7.38
CA ASP A 117 2.65 15.23 7.27
C ASP A 117 3.28 15.69 5.95
N ARG A 118 4.04 14.84 5.25
CA ARG A 118 4.55 15.12 3.90
C ARG A 118 3.52 14.89 2.82
N LEU A 119 2.45 14.17 3.10
CA LEU A 119 1.42 13.83 2.12
C LEU A 119 0.57 15.06 1.78
N LYS A 120 0.44 15.35 0.48
CA LYS A 120 -0.45 16.40 -0.04
C LYS A 120 -1.83 15.81 -0.35
N ASN A 121 -1.86 14.74 -1.14
CA ASN A 121 -3.03 13.96 -1.51
C ASN A 121 -2.55 12.63 -2.11
N VAL A 122 -3.50 11.76 -2.45
CA VAL A 122 -3.23 10.53 -3.21
C VAL A 122 -4.10 10.52 -4.45
N GLU A 123 -3.56 10.08 -5.57
CA GLU A 123 -4.28 9.96 -6.83
C GLU A 123 -4.40 8.48 -7.20
N ILE A 124 -5.61 8.02 -7.47
CA ILE A 124 -5.89 6.66 -7.93
C ILE A 124 -6.19 6.74 -9.43
N MET A 125 -5.44 5.96 -10.21
CA MET A 125 -5.61 5.82 -11.64
C MET A 125 -5.85 4.35 -11.93
N TYR A 126 -7.08 3.95 -12.26
CA TYR A 126 -7.36 2.57 -12.65
C TYR A 126 -6.79 2.21 -14.03
N SER A 127 -6.59 3.23 -14.87
CA SER A 127 -5.86 3.16 -16.13
C SER A 127 -4.86 4.32 -16.13
N ALA A 128 -3.60 4.01 -15.84
CA ALA A 128 -2.54 5.02 -15.77
C ALA A 128 -2.10 5.42 -17.19
N PRO A 129 -1.97 6.72 -17.49
CA PRO A 129 -1.34 7.17 -18.73
C PRO A 129 0.06 6.57 -18.91
N ALA A 130 0.38 6.15 -20.14
CA ALA A 130 1.64 5.47 -20.45
C ALA A 130 2.90 6.26 -20.06
N LYS A 131 2.83 7.59 -19.97
CA LYS A 131 3.91 8.47 -19.48
C LYS A 131 4.41 8.18 -18.06
N TYR A 132 3.66 7.40 -17.28
CA TYR A 132 4.09 6.96 -15.95
C TYR A 132 4.98 5.71 -15.99
N HIS A 133 5.20 5.12 -17.18
CA HIS A 133 5.97 3.87 -17.35
C HIS A 133 5.37 2.69 -16.57
N VAL A 134 4.05 2.69 -16.41
CA VAL A 134 3.33 1.65 -15.67
C VAL A 134 2.21 1.05 -16.51
N ASN A 135 2.14 -0.28 -16.47
CA ASN A 135 0.96 -1.04 -16.90
C ASN A 135 0.09 -1.30 -15.68
N GLY A 136 -1.23 -1.13 -15.75
CA GLY A 136 -2.08 -1.38 -14.58
C GLY A 136 -2.69 -0.15 -13.93
N ALA A 137 -3.30 -0.42 -12.77
CA ALA A 137 -3.74 0.63 -11.87
C ALA A 137 -2.54 1.21 -11.10
N VAL A 138 -2.61 2.52 -10.84
CA VAL A 138 -1.58 3.27 -10.13
C VAL A 138 -2.18 4.00 -8.94
N ILE A 139 -1.47 3.94 -7.81
CA ILE A 139 -1.63 4.86 -6.68
C ILE A 139 -0.45 5.83 -6.71
N ASN A 140 -0.69 7.07 -7.09
CA ASN A 140 0.31 8.13 -7.04
C ASN A 140 0.25 8.87 -5.70
N VAL A 141 1.27 8.70 -4.89
CA VAL A 141 1.45 9.42 -3.63
C VAL A 141 2.09 10.76 -3.93
N VAL A 142 1.29 11.84 -3.78
CA VAL A 142 1.77 13.20 -4.05
C VAL A 142 2.21 13.83 -2.73
N LEU A 143 3.49 14.19 -2.66
CA LEU A 143 4.09 14.85 -1.51
C LEU A 143 3.99 16.38 -1.62
N LYS A 144 4.07 17.07 -0.49
CA LYS A 144 4.14 18.52 -0.43
C LYS A 144 5.49 18.99 -0.96
N THR A 145 5.47 19.95 -1.88
CA THR A 145 6.67 20.63 -2.36
C THR A 145 7.15 21.63 -1.29
N PRO A 146 8.37 21.46 -0.74
CA PRO A 146 8.93 22.40 0.22
C PRO A 146 9.31 23.71 -0.46
N LYS A 147 9.16 24.83 0.24
CA LYS A 147 9.54 26.17 -0.21
C LYS A 147 10.76 26.67 0.57
N PRO A 148 11.58 27.57 0.01
CA PRO A 148 12.72 28.15 0.73
C PRO A 148 12.36 28.81 2.07
N LEU A 149 11.14 29.35 2.18
CA LEU A 149 10.61 29.92 3.42
C LEU A 149 10.35 28.86 4.52
N ASP A 150 10.19 27.60 4.15
CA ASP A 150 9.97 26.50 5.09
C ASP A 150 11.27 26.11 5.81
N GLY A 151 12.43 26.38 5.19
CA GLY A 151 13.74 26.05 5.74
C GLY A 151 13.91 24.55 5.98
N LEU A 152 14.54 24.19 7.12
CA LEU A 152 14.68 22.81 7.56
C LEU A 152 13.43 22.41 8.35
N GLN A 153 12.71 21.40 7.85
CA GLN A 153 11.52 20.82 8.45
C GLN A 153 11.68 19.31 8.62
N GLY A 154 11.03 18.71 9.61
CA GLY A 154 11.13 17.27 9.79
C GLY A 154 10.42 16.71 11.01
N GLN A 155 10.60 15.40 11.19
CA GLN A 155 10.17 14.68 12.38
C GLN A 155 11.13 13.57 12.75
N VAL A 156 11.15 13.27 14.04
CA VAL A 156 11.76 12.07 14.61
C VAL A 156 10.63 11.21 15.16
N ARG A 157 10.66 9.92 14.83
CA ARG A 157 9.71 8.92 15.33
C ARG A 157 10.47 7.81 16.01
N ALA A 158 10.00 7.39 17.18
CA ALA A 158 10.47 6.19 17.88
C ALA A 158 9.27 5.28 18.14
N GLY A 159 9.41 3.99 17.88
CA GLY A 159 8.33 3.03 17.99
C GLY A 159 8.74 1.76 18.71
N TYR A 160 7.83 1.21 19.50
CA TYR A 160 7.89 -0.11 20.09
C TYR A 160 6.62 -0.88 19.72
N ASN A 161 6.77 -2.09 19.21
CA ASN A 161 5.68 -3.00 18.86
C ASN A 161 5.83 -4.29 19.66
N GLN A 162 4.93 -4.53 20.60
CA GLN A 162 4.81 -5.78 21.33
C GLN A 162 3.78 -6.67 20.64
N ALA A 163 4.25 -7.68 19.93
CA ALA A 163 3.40 -8.77 19.44
C ALA A 163 3.77 -10.04 20.23
N HIS A 164 3.94 -11.19 19.58
CA HIS A 164 4.57 -12.36 20.21
C HIS A 164 5.99 -12.04 20.72
N TYR A 165 6.75 -11.26 19.94
CA TYR A 165 8.04 -10.70 20.32
C TYR A 165 8.03 -9.18 20.18
N GLY A 166 8.89 -8.50 20.96
CA GLY A 166 9.11 -7.07 20.85
C GLY A 166 9.93 -6.72 19.59
N SER A 167 9.48 -5.71 18.86
CA SER A 167 10.22 -5.05 17.77
C SER A 167 10.28 -3.55 18.04
N TYR A 168 11.37 -2.89 17.66
CA TYR A 168 11.55 -1.46 17.94
C TYR A 168 12.37 -0.78 16.85
N GLY A 169 12.21 0.52 16.73
CA GLY A 169 12.93 1.27 15.73
C GLY A 169 12.79 2.78 15.87
N GLY A 170 13.61 3.48 15.09
CA GLY A 170 13.60 4.93 14.97
C GLY A 170 13.57 5.33 13.50
N VAL A 171 12.90 6.45 13.23
CA VAL A 171 12.86 7.06 11.91
C VAL A 171 13.12 8.56 12.03
N LEU A 172 14.06 9.06 11.24
CA LEU A 172 14.32 10.47 11.02
C LEU A 172 13.84 10.82 9.62
N ALA A 173 12.96 11.81 9.50
CA ALA A 173 12.54 12.35 8.21
C ALA A 173 12.77 13.86 8.22
N ALA A 174 13.54 14.37 7.27
CA ALA A 174 13.89 15.77 7.17
C ALA A 174 13.84 16.25 5.72
N THR A 175 13.41 17.50 5.53
CA THR A 175 13.43 18.19 4.25
C THR A 175 14.03 19.57 4.46
N TYR A 176 14.91 19.98 3.56
CA TYR A 176 15.50 21.30 3.54
C TYR A 176 15.31 21.96 2.18
N ALA A 177 14.81 23.19 2.15
CA ALA A 177 14.70 23.97 0.91
C ALA A 177 15.45 25.29 1.04
N ILE A 178 16.28 25.60 0.04
CA ILE A 178 17.05 26.83 -0.05
C ILE A 178 17.18 27.28 -1.51
N LYS A 179 16.73 28.50 -1.82
CA LYS A 179 16.67 29.02 -3.21
C LYS A 179 15.96 28.01 -4.14
N ASP A 180 16.64 27.53 -5.17
CA ASP A 180 16.11 26.55 -6.12
C ASP A 180 16.41 25.09 -5.72
N TRP A 181 17.08 24.89 -4.58
CA TRP A 181 17.47 23.57 -4.07
C TRP A 181 16.45 23.04 -3.08
N THR A 182 16.18 21.74 -3.20
CA THR A 182 15.41 20.98 -2.23
C THR A 182 16.13 19.67 -1.94
N PHE A 183 16.22 19.34 -0.66
CA PHE A 183 16.86 18.13 -0.15
C PHE A 183 15.87 17.37 0.71
N ASP A 184 15.75 16.07 0.50
CA ASP A 184 14.94 15.18 1.33
C ASP A 184 15.81 14.06 1.87
N LEU A 185 15.61 13.70 3.14
CA LEU A 185 16.27 12.60 3.83
C LEU A 185 15.24 11.84 4.67
N ASN A 186 15.06 10.56 4.42
CA ASN A 186 14.41 9.65 5.35
C ASN A 186 15.40 8.54 5.74
N TYR A 187 15.65 8.39 7.03
CA TYR A 187 16.47 7.33 7.58
C TYR A 187 15.65 6.53 8.59
N GLY A 188 15.66 5.21 8.44
CA GLY A 188 14.97 4.29 9.32
C GLY A 188 15.90 3.18 9.81
N LEU A 189 15.85 2.90 11.10
CA LEU A 189 16.52 1.77 11.73
C LEU A 189 15.49 0.96 12.50
N THR A 190 15.40 -0.34 12.25
CA THR A 190 14.43 -1.20 12.93
C THR A 190 15.05 -2.54 13.27
N ARG A 191 14.85 -2.98 14.51
CA ARG A 191 15.08 -4.34 14.97
C ARG A 191 13.75 -5.07 14.99
N SER A 192 13.62 -6.07 14.13
CA SER A 192 12.39 -6.85 13.99
C SER A 192 12.62 -8.28 14.45
N LYS A 193 11.61 -8.85 15.11
CA LYS A 193 11.52 -10.28 15.39
C LYS A 193 10.14 -10.79 14.97
N SER A 194 10.11 -11.80 14.11
CA SER A 194 8.90 -12.42 13.57
C SER A 194 8.67 -13.80 14.18
N TRP A 195 7.42 -14.23 14.16
CA TRP A 195 6.92 -15.50 14.64
C TRP A 195 5.71 -15.88 13.80
N SER A 196 5.65 -17.12 13.36
CA SER A 196 4.45 -17.72 12.76
C SER A 196 4.32 -19.15 13.26
N HIS A 197 3.08 -19.63 13.36
CA HIS A 197 2.75 -21.00 13.72
C HIS A 197 1.81 -21.57 12.66
N GLU A 198 2.17 -22.72 12.12
CA GLU A 198 1.44 -23.42 11.06
C GLU A 198 1.17 -24.83 11.54
N GLU A 199 -0.12 -25.19 11.60
CA GLU A 199 -0.57 -26.54 11.92
C GLU A 199 -1.17 -27.14 10.63
N THR A 200 -0.67 -28.29 10.21
CA THR A 200 -1.13 -28.98 8.99
C THR A 200 -1.64 -30.38 9.31
N TRP A 201 -2.72 -30.77 8.64
CA TRP A 201 -3.30 -32.10 8.66
C TRP A 201 -3.52 -32.55 7.23
N SER A 202 -2.84 -33.61 6.84
CA SER A 202 -2.81 -34.10 5.47
C SER A 202 -3.26 -35.55 5.45
N ASN A 203 -4.50 -35.80 5.05
CA ASN A 203 -5.06 -37.14 4.97
C ASN A 203 -4.73 -37.78 3.61
N HIS A 204 -3.42 -38.02 3.41
CA HIS A 204 -2.80 -38.31 2.13
C HIS A 204 -3.20 -39.70 1.62
N LEU A 205 -3.84 -39.76 0.45
CA LEU A 205 -4.09 -41.01 -0.27
C LEU A 205 -2.83 -41.44 -1.04
N TYR A 206 -2.13 -42.46 -0.52
CA TYR A 206 -0.92 -43.01 -1.15
C TYR A 206 -1.05 -44.53 -1.25
N SER A 207 -0.80 -45.10 -2.44
CA SER A 207 -0.94 -46.54 -2.70
C SER A 207 -2.31 -47.13 -2.28
N GLY A 208 -3.39 -46.36 -2.47
CA GLY A 208 -4.76 -46.76 -2.12
C GLY A 208 -5.10 -46.69 -0.62
N LYS A 209 -4.16 -46.30 0.24
CA LYS A 209 -4.36 -46.14 1.69
C LYS A 209 -4.28 -44.66 2.08
N ARG A 210 -5.24 -44.20 2.87
CA ARG A 210 -5.16 -42.87 3.49
C ARG A 210 -4.27 -42.91 4.74
N THR A 211 -3.30 -42.02 4.77
CA THR A 211 -2.37 -41.85 5.89
C THR A 211 -2.45 -40.41 6.37
N MET A 212 -2.79 -40.21 7.63
CA MET A 212 -2.75 -38.87 8.24
C MET A 212 -1.31 -38.48 8.52
N ILE A 213 -0.88 -37.36 7.94
CA ILE A 213 0.38 -36.68 8.24
C ILE A 213 0.04 -35.37 8.92
N GLU A 214 0.44 -35.24 10.18
CA GLU A 214 0.29 -34.03 10.98
C GLU A 214 1.65 -33.36 11.15
N ASP A 215 1.69 -32.04 11.11
CA ASP A 215 2.89 -31.25 11.36
C ASP A 215 2.53 -29.93 12.06
N ASP A 216 3.19 -29.65 13.18
CA ASP A 216 3.14 -28.38 13.91
C ASP A 216 4.48 -27.67 13.71
N MET A 217 4.48 -26.58 12.96
CA MET A 217 5.66 -25.83 12.59
C MET A 217 5.63 -24.41 13.16
N ARG A 218 6.70 -24.03 13.85
CA ARG A 218 6.94 -22.67 14.34
C ARG A 218 8.11 -22.07 13.59
N ARG A 219 7.92 -20.92 12.97
CA ARG A 219 9.00 -20.16 12.33
C ARG A 219 9.28 -18.92 13.17
N ILE A 220 10.53 -18.69 13.49
CA ILE A 220 10.98 -17.48 14.16
C ILE A 220 12.02 -16.82 13.26
N GLY A 221 11.93 -15.52 13.10
CA GLY A 221 12.89 -14.74 12.33
C GLY A 221 13.34 -13.52 13.10
N GLN A 222 14.51 -13.01 12.78
CA GLN A 222 15.00 -11.74 13.31
C GLN A 222 15.91 -11.06 12.30
N ASN A 223 15.92 -9.73 12.26
CA ASN A 223 16.87 -8.96 11.47
C ASN A 223 17.04 -7.52 12.00
N TRP A 224 18.04 -6.83 11.50
CA TRP A 224 18.17 -5.38 11.56
C TRP A 224 17.98 -4.81 10.17
N SER A 225 17.02 -3.89 10.00
CA SER A 225 16.78 -3.20 8.73
C SER A 225 17.23 -1.75 8.85
N ASN A 226 18.16 -1.35 7.98
CA ASN A 226 18.63 0.03 7.81
C ASN A 226 18.12 0.53 6.46
N THR A 227 17.32 1.59 6.45
CA THR A 227 16.70 2.12 5.23
C THR A 227 17.05 3.59 5.07
N ILE A 228 17.52 3.97 3.88
CA ILE A 228 17.95 5.33 3.55
C ILE A 228 17.23 5.75 2.27
N PHE A 229 16.53 6.88 2.32
CA PHE A 229 16.06 7.62 1.17
C PHE A 229 16.71 8.99 1.22
N ALA A 230 17.36 9.40 0.14
CA ALA A 230 17.89 10.73 0.00
C ALA A 230 17.57 11.27 -1.40
N SER A 231 17.21 12.54 -1.50
CA SER A 231 17.09 13.20 -2.80
C SER A 231 17.61 14.63 -2.75
N ALA A 232 18.14 15.08 -3.87
CA ALA A 232 18.54 16.45 -4.11
C ALA A 232 17.93 16.89 -5.44
N SER A 233 17.17 17.99 -5.43
CA SER A 233 16.58 18.55 -6.64
C SER A 233 16.99 20.01 -6.79
N TRP A 234 17.35 20.38 -8.02
CA TRP A 234 17.64 21.74 -8.43
C TRP A 234 16.81 22.05 -9.67
N LYS A 235 15.81 22.95 -9.52
CA LYS A 235 14.83 23.25 -10.57
C LYS A 235 14.17 21.97 -11.12
N THR A 236 14.52 21.55 -12.33
CA THR A 236 13.96 20.38 -13.02
C THR A 236 14.89 19.16 -13.02
N LEU A 237 16.07 19.28 -12.40
CA LEU A 237 17.00 18.17 -12.20
C LEU A 237 16.76 17.55 -10.83
N LYS A 238 16.66 16.22 -10.77
CA LYS A 238 16.45 15.47 -9.53
C LYS A 238 17.35 14.24 -9.49
N LEU A 239 18.12 14.12 -8.42
CA LEU A 239 18.90 12.94 -8.07
C LEU A 239 18.26 12.27 -6.85
N THR A 240 18.01 10.98 -6.92
CA THR A 240 17.42 10.20 -5.83
C THR A 240 18.27 8.97 -5.55
N TYR A 241 18.49 8.67 -4.27
CA TYR A 241 19.14 7.46 -3.79
C TYR A 241 18.24 6.73 -2.79
N ASN A 242 18.12 5.42 -2.98
CA ASN A 242 17.31 4.53 -2.16
C ASN A 242 18.18 3.33 -1.77
N GLY A 243 18.41 3.15 -0.47
CA GLY A 243 19.21 2.08 0.07
C GLY A 243 18.46 1.30 1.14
N GLN A 244 18.59 -0.03 1.13
CA GLN A 244 18.23 -0.88 2.25
C GLN A 244 19.37 -1.87 2.52
N ILE A 245 19.74 -2.01 3.79
CA ILE A 245 20.70 -3.00 4.27
C ILE A 245 20.05 -3.79 5.39
N ILE A 246 19.89 -5.09 5.17
CA ILE A 246 19.34 -6.02 6.16
C ILE A 246 20.49 -6.88 6.71
N SER A 247 20.79 -6.71 7.99
CA SER A 247 21.90 -7.37 8.67
C SER A 247 21.42 -8.30 9.78
N ASP A 248 22.26 -9.28 10.16
CA ASP A 248 21.95 -10.27 11.20
C ASP A 248 20.57 -10.94 10.98
N SER A 249 20.26 -11.21 9.70
CA SER A 249 19.01 -11.84 9.31
C SER A 249 19.14 -13.35 9.45
N LYS A 250 18.33 -13.91 10.36
CA LYS A 250 18.32 -15.34 10.68
C LYS A 250 16.88 -15.79 10.86
N SER A 251 16.57 -17.00 10.41
CA SER A 251 15.28 -17.62 10.65
C SER A 251 15.43 -19.11 10.94
N TRP A 252 14.58 -19.63 11.81
CA TRP A 252 14.54 -21.04 12.18
C TRP A 252 13.10 -21.52 12.13
N GLY A 253 12.86 -22.57 11.36
CA GLY A 253 11.63 -23.37 11.38
C GLY A 253 11.83 -24.58 12.27
N LEU A 254 10.96 -24.77 13.24
CA LEU A 254 10.92 -25.93 14.14
C LEU A 254 9.60 -26.66 13.87
N SER A 255 9.69 -27.84 13.28
CA SER A 255 8.57 -28.71 12.93
C SER A 255 8.54 -29.91 13.86
N SER A 256 7.37 -30.33 14.31
CA SER A 256 7.17 -31.61 15.00
C SER A 256 5.88 -32.25 14.50
N GLY A 257 5.95 -33.52 14.14
CA GLY A 257 4.80 -34.19 13.53
C GLY A 257 4.98 -35.69 13.33
N THR A 258 4.10 -36.28 12.52
CA THR A 258 4.09 -37.72 12.20
C THR A 258 5.43 -38.23 11.66
N LEU A 259 6.18 -37.38 10.94
CA LEU A 259 7.46 -37.74 10.35
C LEU A 259 8.69 -37.41 11.22
N GLY A 260 8.49 -36.95 12.46
CA GLY A 260 9.55 -36.61 13.41
C GLY A 260 9.72 -35.10 13.63
N ASN A 261 10.83 -34.73 14.29
CA ASN A 261 11.15 -33.32 14.56
C ASN A 261 12.14 -32.80 13.52
N TYR A 262 11.88 -31.62 12.97
CA TYR A 262 12.73 -30.98 11.98
C TYR A 262 13.16 -29.59 12.44
N THR A 263 14.41 -29.25 12.16
CA THR A 263 14.92 -27.88 12.31
C THR A 263 15.43 -27.40 10.96
N ASN A 264 14.84 -26.33 10.42
CA ASN A 264 15.25 -25.71 9.16
C ASN A 264 15.78 -24.30 9.46
N ALA A 265 17.09 -24.13 9.42
CA ALA A 265 17.76 -22.87 9.75
C ALA A 265 18.22 -22.15 8.49
N TYR A 266 17.79 -20.90 8.33
CA TYR A 266 18.23 -19.98 7.29
C TYR A 266 19.07 -18.87 7.91
N ASN A 267 20.27 -18.63 7.38
CA ASN A 267 21.15 -17.56 7.83
C ASN A 267 21.63 -16.74 6.64
N MET A 268 21.54 -15.42 6.73
CA MET A 268 22.23 -14.55 5.78
C MET A 268 23.72 -14.51 6.14
N LEU A 269 24.57 -14.98 5.22
CA LEU A 269 26.02 -15.05 5.38
C LEU A 269 26.68 -13.68 5.21
N SER A 270 26.00 -12.75 4.55
CA SER A 270 26.35 -11.33 4.46
C SER A 270 25.08 -10.49 4.54
N PRO A 271 25.18 -9.18 4.85
CA PRO A 271 24.02 -8.29 4.79
C PRO A 271 23.37 -8.33 3.41
N VAL A 272 22.04 -8.38 3.38
CA VAL A 272 21.27 -8.21 2.13
C VAL A 272 21.31 -6.74 1.77
N GLY A 273 21.78 -6.45 0.56
CA GLY A 273 21.97 -5.09 0.07
C GLY A 273 20.99 -4.79 -1.06
N TYR A 274 20.32 -3.66 -0.96
CA TYR A 274 19.53 -3.08 -2.04
C TYR A 274 19.92 -1.62 -2.21
N HIS A 275 20.32 -1.23 -3.42
CA HIS A 275 20.72 0.14 -3.73
C HIS A 275 20.15 0.54 -5.08
N ASN A 276 19.46 1.67 -5.12
CA ASN A 276 18.96 2.29 -6.34
C ASN A 276 19.39 3.76 -6.39
N ILE A 277 19.92 4.17 -7.54
CA ILE A 277 20.25 5.56 -7.84
C ILE A 277 19.52 5.96 -9.11
N ALA A 278 18.83 7.10 -9.07
CA ALA A 278 18.01 7.58 -10.18
C ALA A 278 18.31 9.05 -10.46
N LEU A 279 18.47 9.39 -11.73
CA LEU A 279 18.63 10.75 -12.21
C LEU A 279 17.49 11.08 -13.18
N ARG A 280 16.88 12.26 -13.02
CA ARG A 280 15.81 12.74 -13.89
C ARG A 280 16.02 14.21 -14.22
N TYR A 281 15.81 14.56 -15.47
CA TYR A 281 15.84 15.94 -15.96
C TYR A 281 14.61 16.23 -16.82
N THR A 282 13.91 17.31 -16.51
CA THR A 282 12.84 17.85 -17.38
C THR A 282 13.33 19.12 -18.08
N ALA A 283 13.36 19.10 -19.40
CA ALA A 283 13.69 20.25 -20.21
C ALA A 283 12.51 21.25 -20.24
N PRO A 284 12.76 22.56 -20.41
CA PRO A 284 11.70 23.58 -20.46
C PRO A 284 10.65 23.37 -21.57
N PHE A 285 11.00 22.64 -22.64
CA PHE A 285 10.12 22.33 -23.76
C PHE A 285 9.37 20.99 -23.60
N GLY A 286 9.37 20.41 -22.40
CA GLY A 286 8.51 19.28 -22.04
C GLY A 286 9.15 17.90 -22.17
N THR A 287 10.37 17.78 -22.73
CA THR A 287 11.09 16.49 -22.75
C THR A 287 11.55 16.13 -21.35
N THR A 288 11.27 14.91 -20.94
CA THR A 288 11.84 14.31 -19.74
C THR A 288 12.80 13.22 -20.14
N VAL A 289 14.02 13.24 -19.61
CA VAL A 289 14.98 12.14 -19.72
C VAL A 289 15.29 11.66 -18.31
N GLY A 290 15.26 10.35 -18.11
CA GLY A 290 15.62 9.77 -16.85
C GLY A 290 16.27 8.40 -17.00
N GLY A 291 16.91 7.99 -15.94
CA GLY A 291 17.43 6.65 -15.83
C GLY A 291 17.76 6.30 -14.39
N ASP A 292 17.79 5.00 -14.13
CA ASP A 292 18.13 4.47 -12.83
C ASP A 292 18.93 3.18 -12.95
N TYR A 293 19.72 2.96 -11.90
CA TYR A 293 20.50 1.75 -11.71
C TYR A 293 20.14 1.14 -10.36
N THR A 294 19.79 -0.14 -10.36
CA THR A 294 19.47 -0.91 -9.17
C THR A 294 20.44 -2.08 -9.03
N ARG A 295 20.98 -2.25 -7.82
CA ARG A 295 21.77 -3.42 -7.42
C ARG A 295 21.13 -4.07 -6.20
N TYR A 296 20.88 -5.37 -6.31
CA TYR A 296 20.46 -6.23 -5.21
C TYR A 296 21.47 -7.36 -5.02
N SER A 297 21.76 -7.72 -3.77
CA SER A 297 22.64 -8.83 -3.43
C SER A 297 22.15 -9.55 -2.17
N GLU A 298 22.06 -10.87 -2.26
CA GLU A 298 21.75 -11.78 -1.17
C GLU A 298 22.73 -12.96 -1.17
N ASN A 299 23.13 -13.39 0.03
CA ASN A 299 23.92 -14.60 0.24
C ASN A 299 23.40 -15.30 1.49
N ARG A 300 22.79 -16.47 1.33
CA ARG A 300 22.14 -17.20 2.42
C ARG A 300 22.59 -18.65 2.45
N SER A 301 22.59 -19.23 3.64
CA SER A 301 22.69 -20.67 3.85
C SER A 301 21.36 -21.23 4.36
N GLN A 302 21.09 -22.48 4.03
CA GLN A 302 20.04 -23.31 4.61
C GLN A 302 20.67 -24.57 5.22
N SER A 303 20.23 -24.93 6.42
CA SER A 303 20.57 -26.19 7.06
C SER A 303 19.31 -26.86 7.60
N LEU A 304 18.99 -28.04 7.08
CA LEU A 304 17.86 -28.87 7.51
C LEU A 304 18.37 -30.06 8.34
N PHE A 305 17.78 -30.23 9.51
CA PHE A 305 18.04 -31.34 10.42
C PHE A 305 16.74 -32.09 10.69
N LYS A 306 16.86 -33.40 10.90
CA LYS A 306 15.85 -34.22 11.56
C LYS A 306 16.41 -34.72 12.87
N ASP A 307 15.81 -34.30 13.98
CA ASP A 307 16.39 -34.47 15.32
C ASP A 307 17.85 -33.95 15.35
N LEU A 308 18.85 -34.84 15.42
CA LEU A 308 20.28 -34.49 15.35
C LEU A 308 20.93 -34.79 13.99
N ASP A 309 20.21 -35.49 13.10
CA ASP A 309 20.71 -35.91 11.81
C ASP A 309 20.65 -34.75 10.81
N TYR A 310 21.78 -34.44 10.19
CA TYR A 310 21.87 -33.40 9.18
C TYR A 310 21.39 -33.96 7.83
N LEU A 311 20.29 -33.42 7.31
CA LEU A 311 19.63 -33.92 6.10
C LEU A 311 20.03 -33.16 4.84
N LEU A 312 20.12 -31.83 4.93
CA LEU A 312 20.34 -30.97 3.76
C LEU A 312 21.10 -29.71 4.15
N GLY A 313 22.09 -29.37 3.35
CA GLY A 313 22.76 -28.07 3.35
C GLY A 313 22.69 -27.43 1.98
N SER A 314 22.36 -26.14 1.92
CA SER A 314 22.60 -25.36 0.70
C SER A 314 23.13 -23.96 0.99
N GLU A 315 24.00 -23.47 0.11
CA GLU A 315 24.34 -22.06 0.01
C GLU A 315 23.70 -21.49 -1.25
N ASN A 316 23.00 -20.36 -1.12
CA ASN A 316 22.36 -19.67 -2.23
C ASN A 316 22.90 -18.25 -2.33
N ARG A 317 23.23 -17.83 -3.55
CA ARG A 317 23.68 -16.47 -3.86
C ARG A 317 22.83 -15.91 -4.97
N GLN A 318 22.47 -14.65 -4.85
CA GLN A 318 21.75 -13.92 -5.89
C GLN A 318 22.29 -12.50 -5.98
N ASN A 319 22.67 -12.10 -7.19
CA ASN A 319 23.10 -10.74 -7.51
C ASN A 319 22.33 -10.25 -8.73
N ILE A 320 21.51 -9.22 -8.54
CA ILE A 320 20.71 -8.64 -9.61
C ILE A 320 21.21 -7.23 -9.88
N ASN A 321 21.52 -6.94 -11.14
CA ASN A 321 21.81 -5.60 -11.62
C ASN A 321 20.75 -5.23 -12.65
N ARG A 322 20.22 -4.02 -12.55
CA ARG A 322 19.21 -3.52 -13.47
C ARG A 322 19.52 -2.10 -13.89
N TRP A 323 19.45 -1.86 -15.18
CA TRP A 323 19.58 -0.55 -15.79
C TRP A 323 18.27 -0.21 -16.47
N HIS A 324 17.79 1.00 -16.25
CA HIS A 324 16.58 1.49 -16.88
C HIS A 324 16.81 2.91 -17.37
N VAL A 325 16.43 3.19 -18.61
CA VAL A 325 16.53 4.51 -19.23
C VAL A 325 15.25 4.80 -20.00
N TYR A 326 14.82 6.05 -19.95
CA TYR A 326 13.60 6.47 -20.64
C TYR A 326 13.69 7.90 -21.13
N VAL A 327 12.91 8.18 -22.18
CA VAL A 327 12.70 9.50 -22.73
C VAL A 327 11.22 9.70 -23.03
N ASP A 328 10.67 10.81 -22.54
CA ASP A 328 9.26 11.15 -22.66
C ASP A 328 9.13 12.55 -23.25
N GLN A 329 8.10 12.75 -24.07
CA GLN A 329 7.73 14.04 -24.60
C GLN A 329 6.24 14.29 -24.38
N GLU A 330 5.91 15.46 -23.83
CA GLU A 330 4.55 15.98 -23.82
C GLU A 330 4.42 17.19 -24.76
N HIS A 331 3.36 17.21 -25.57
CA HIS A 331 3.01 18.34 -26.43
C HIS A 331 1.55 18.76 -26.19
N GLN A 332 1.36 20.04 -25.89
CA GLN A 332 0.04 20.65 -25.82
C GLN A 332 -0.34 21.25 -27.18
N LEU A 333 -1.32 20.65 -27.86
CA LEU A 333 -1.86 21.10 -29.14
C LEU A 333 -3.28 21.64 -28.93
N GLY A 334 -3.39 22.90 -28.52
CA GLY A 334 -4.67 23.50 -28.15
C GLY A 334 -5.31 22.76 -26.97
N LYS A 335 -6.51 22.19 -27.17
CA LYS A 335 -7.22 21.39 -26.16
C LYS A 335 -6.79 19.92 -26.11
N TRP A 336 -5.92 19.49 -27.02
CA TRP A 336 -5.34 18.15 -27.02
C TRP A 336 -3.98 18.15 -26.33
N GLN A 337 -3.70 17.13 -25.53
CA GLN A 337 -2.34 16.84 -25.12
C GLN A 337 -1.95 15.50 -25.73
N LEU A 338 -0.81 15.48 -26.43
CA LEU A 338 -0.16 14.29 -26.94
C LEU A 338 1.03 13.95 -26.04
N ASN A 339 1.21 12.68 -25.73
CA ASN A 339 2.38 12.15 -25.05
C ASN A 339 2.92 10.95 -25.80
N TYR A 340 4.23 10.82 -25.85
CA TYR A 340 4.90 9.68 -26.44
C TYR A 340 6.29 9.55 -25.84
N GLY A 341 6.82 8.34 -25.84
CA GLY A 341 8.11 8.07 -25.25
C GLY A 341 8.60 6.66 -25.54
N ALA A 342 9.82 6.43 -25.07
CA ALA A 342 10.52 5.17 -25.18
C ALA A 342 11.18 4.83 -23.84
N GLU A 343 11.15 3.55 -23.48
CA GLU A 343 11.84 3.00 -22.31
C GLU A 343 12.65 1.77 -22.73
N TYR A 344 13.81 1.60 -22.10
CA TYR A 344 14.62 0.39 -22.21
C TYR A 344 15.10 -0.04 -20.83
N GLN A 345 14.89 -1.31 -20.51
CA GLN A 345 15.33 -1.94 -19.29
C GLN A 345 16.19 -3.16 -19.63
N HIS A 346 17.37 -3.23 -19.03
CA HIS A 346 18.22 -4.41 -19.02
C HIS A 346 18.34 -4.93 -17.59
N SER A 347 18.08 -6.22 -17.40
CA SER A 347 18.26 -6.92 -16.12
C SER A 347 19.25 -8.06 -16.30
N LYS A 348 20.17 -8.20 -15.34
CA LYS A 348 21.08 -9.35 -15.23
C LYS A 348 20.97 -9.94 -13.84
N ASP A 349 20.44 -11.15 -13.75
CA ASP A 349 20.40 -11.97 -12.54
C ASP A 349 21.49 -13.03 -12.62
N HIS A 350 22.42 -13.02 -11.66
CA HIS A 350 23.35 -14.11 -11.41
C HIS A 350 22.94 -14.80 -10.12
N SER A 351 22.39 -16.00 -10.26
CA SER A 351 21.90 -16.81 -9.15
C SER A 351 22.58 -18.17 -9.14
N SER A 352 22.99 -18.61 -7.95
CA SER A 352 23.56 -19.93 -7.74
C SER A 352 23.07 -20.59 -6.46
N GLN A 353 23.04 -21.92 -6.47
CA GLN A 353 22.70 -22.78 -5.35
C GLN A 353 23.66 -23.99 -5.35
N HIS A 354 24.37 -24.16 -4.23
CA HIS A 354 25.29 -25.29 -4.03
C HIS A 354 24.82 -26.14 -2.87
N TYR A 355 24.73 -27.45 -3.05
CA TYR A 355 24.31 -28.40 -2.01
C TYR A 355 25.51 -29.10 -1.38
N ALA A 356 25.54 -29.18 -0.04
CA ALA A 356 26.63 -29.82 0.67
C ALA A 356 26.46 -31.35 0.81
N LEU A 357 25.22 -31.85 0.83
CA LEU A 357 24.85 -33.25 1.06
C LEU A 357 23.48 -33.57 0.44
N SER A 358 23.38 -33.54 -0.89
CA SER A 358 22.16 -33.92 -1.62
C SER A 358 22.51 -34.48 -2.99
N ASP A 359 21.68 -35.40 -3.50
CA ASP A 359 21.72 -35.81 -4.91
C ASP A 359 21.15 -34.71 -5.84
N ASN A 360 20.62 -33.61 -5.27
CA ASN A 360 20.16 -32.47 -6.04
C ASN A 360 21.33 -31.83 -6.80
N PRO A 361 21.18 -31.56 -8.10
CA PRO A 361 22.21 -30.90 -8.87
C PRO A 361 22.40 -29.46 -8.40
N ASP A 362 23.66 -29.04 -8.30
CA ASP A 362 24.02 -27.64 -8.15
C ASP A 362 23.52 -26.82 -9.34
N PHE A 363 23.28 -25.53 -9.08
CA PHE A 363 22.85 -24.56 -10.08
C PHE A 363 23.71 -23.30 -10.02
N ASP A 364 24.13 -22.80 -11.18
CA ASP A 364 24.76 -21.49 -11.35
C ASP A 364 24.39 -21.00 -12.75
N ASP A 365 23.53 -20.00 -12.85
CA ASP A 365 23.06 -19.46 -14.13
C ASP A 365 23.05 -17.94 -14.11
N ILE A 366 23.18 -17.39 -15.31
CA ILE A 366 23.06 -15.98 -15.57
C ILE A 366 21.89 -15.79 -16.53
N LEU A 367 20.84 -15.13 -16.05
CA LEU A 367 19.69 -14.77 -16.86
C LEU A 367 19.75 -13.28 -17.18
N ASN A 368 19.81 -12.98 -18.47
CA ASN A 368 19.67 -11.63 -18.99
C ASN A 368 18.26 -11.43 -19.53
N GLU A 369 17.68 -10.27 -19.25
CA GLU A 369 16.39 -9.86 -19.79
C GLU A 369 16.44 -8.44 -20.32
N ASP A 370 15.88 -8.27 -21.50
CA ASP A 370 15.76 -6.99 -22.20
C ASP A 370 14.28 -6.67 -22.44
N VAL A 371 13.87 -5.49 -22.01
CA VAL A 371 12.53 -4.95 -22.24
C VAL A 371 12.67 -3.60 -22.93
N ALA A 372 12.12 -3.47 -24.13
CA ALA A 372 12.07 -2.22 -24.86
C ALA A 372 10.62 -1.87 -25.16
N SER A 373 10.18 -0.67 -24.79
CA SER A 373 8.82 -0.24 -25.07
C SER A 373 8.78 1.11 -25.78
N LEU A 374 7.79 1.25 -26.65
CA LEU A 374 7.37 2.52 -27.25
C LEU A 374 5.91 2.75 -26.89
N TYR A 375 5.58 3.97 -26.49
CA TYR A 375 4.20 4.32 -26.20
C TYR A 375 3.78 5.61 -26.87
N VAL A 376 2.47 5.71 -27.10
CA VAL A 376 1.80 6.92 -27.55
C VAL A 376 0.49 7.06 -26.80
N GLY A 377 0.14 8.29 -26.45
CA GLY A 377 -1.09 8.62 -25.77
C GLY A 377 -1.62 9.99 -26.13
N THR A 378 -2.91 10.15 -25.95
CA THR A 378 -3.62 11.41 -26.14
C THR A 378 -4.63 11.62 -25.05
N GLN A 379 -4.86 12.87 -24.67
CA GLN A 379 -5.91 13.25 -23.74
C GLN A 379 -6.59 14.54 -24.18
N ARG A 380 -7.87 14.67 -23.83
CA ARG A 380 -8.67 15.86 -24.12
C ARG A 380 -9.78 16.03 -23.09
N SER A 381 -10.04 17.28 -22.72
CA SER A 381 -11.20 17.68 -21.93
C SER A 381 -12.11 18.57 -22.77
N PHE A 382 -13.41 18.30 -22.72
CA PHE A 382 -14.46 19.05 -23.42
C PHE A 382 -15.25 19.93 -22.45
N ASP A 383 -15.74 21.05 -22.95
CA ASP A 383 -16.44 22.06 -22.13
C ASP A 383 -17.79 21.54 -21.58
N TRP A 384 -18.37 20.51 -22.22
CA TRP A 384 -19.59 19.86 -21.76
C TRP A 384 -19.37 18.84 -20.62
N GLY A 385 -18.14 18.71 -20.14
CA GLY A 385 -17.80 17.98 -18.92
C GLY A 385 -17.26 16.56 -19.10
N LEU A 386 -17.08 16.09 -20.34
CA LEU A 386 -16.34 14.86 -20.63
C LEU A 386 -14.85 15.17 -20.75
N SER A 387 -14.02 14.32 -20.16
CA SER A 387 -12.62 14.18 -20.53
C SER A 387 -12.24 12.73 -20.72
N PHE A 388 -11.22 12.49 -21.53
CA PHE A 388 -10.69 11.16 -21.76
C PHE A 388 -9.17 11.18 -21.93
N ASN A 389 -8.58 10.03 -21.66
CA ASN A 389 -7.22 9.65 -21.99
C ASN A 389 -7.25 8.30 -22.73
N LEU A 390 -6.37 8.14 -23.70
CA LEU A 390 -6.20 6.93 -24.47
C LEU A 390 -4.70 6.75 -24.70
N SER A 391 -4.16 5.58 -24.39
CA SER A 391 -2.77 5.24 -24.67
C SER A 391 -2.63 3.81 -25.16
N ALA A 392 -1.56 3.58 -25.90
CA ALA A 392 -1.14 2.26 -26.32
C ALA A 392 0.37 2.14 -26.19
N LYS A 393 0.83 0.99 -25.69
CA LYS A 393 2.24 0.65 -25.57
C LYS A 393 2.54 -0.62 -26.36
N GLY A 394 3.57 -0.57 -27.21
CA GLY A 394 4.20 -1.74 -27.81
C GLY A 394 5.43 -2.09 -27.00
N GLU A 395 5.50 -3.32 -26.49
CA GLU A 395 6.59 -3.79 -25.63
C GLU A 395 7.22 -5.04 -26.27
N TYR A 396 8.54 -5.01 -26.43
CA TYR A 396 9.35 -6.15 -26.83
C TYR A 396 10.07 -6.69 -25.60
N TYR A 397 9.85 -7.97 -25.30
CA TYR A 397 10.49 -8.69 -24.21
C TYR A 397 11.36 -9.82 -24.76
N HIS A 398 12.60 -9.90 -24.27
CA HIS A 398 13.56 -10.91 -24.68
C HIS A 398 14.34 -11.45 -23.48
N ASN A 399 14.40 -12.78 -23.35
CA ASN A 399 15.34 -13.48 -22.49
C ASN A 399 15.82 -14.78 -23.16
N LYS A 400 16.62 -15.59 -22.45
CA LYS A 400 17.15 -16.88 -22.92
C LYS A 400 16.07 -17.88 -23.36
N TYR A 401 14.86 -17.81 -22.80
CA TYR A 401 13.80 -18.80 -22.98
C TYR A 401 12.62 -18.31 -23.83
N GLN A 402 12.41 -17.00 -23.94
CA GLN A 402 11.22 -16.41 -24.54
C GLN A 402 11.55 -15.10 -25.29
N HIS A 403 10.84 -14.87 -26.39
CA HIS A 403 10.88 -13.62 -27.16
C HIS A 403 9.47 -13.24 -27.59
N ASN A 404 8.94 -12.12 -27.12
CA ASN A 404 7.54 -11.77 -27.31
C ASN A 404 7.34 -10.28 -27.60
N TRP A 405 6.33 -9.99 -28.42
CA TRP A 405 5.79 -8.65 -28.60
C TRP A 405 4.44 -8.55 -27.92
N ASN A 406 4.26 -7.51 -27.11
CA ASN A 406 3.01 -7.24 -26.40
C ASN A 406 2.44 -5.89 -26.87
N PHE A 407 1.12 -5.85 -27.03
CA PHE A 407 0.37 -4.62 -27.27
C PHE A 407 -0.53 -4.36 -26.07
N ILE A 408 -0.37 -3.20 -25.45
CA ILE A 408 -0.99 -2.86 -24.17
C ILE A 408 -1.83 -1.59 -24.35
N PRO A 409 -3.12 -1.72 -24.67
CA PRO A 409 -4.04 -0.60 -24.76
C PRO A 409 -4.60 -0.21 -23.39
N GLN A 410 -4.80 1.09 -23.21
CA GLN A 410 -5.31 1.71 -21.99
C GLN A 410 -6.28 2.84 -22.35
N PHE A 411 -7.39 2.91 -21.62
CA PHE A 411 -8.41 3.93 -21.82
C PHE A 411 -8.98 4.38 -20.48
N GLY A 412 -9.14 5.68 -20.32
CA GLY A 412 -9.82 6.29 -19.18
C GLY A 412 -10.72 7.42 -19.65
N ALA A 413 -11.94 7.50 -19.12
CA ALA A 413 -12.86 8.59 -19.36
C ALA A 413 -13.50 9.06 -18.06
N THR A 414 -13.79 10.35 -17.98
CA THR A 414 -14.50 10.97 -16.86
C THR A 414 -15.55 11.93 -17.39
N TYR A 415 -16.79 11.80 -16.91
CA TYR A 415 -17.89 12.67 -17.28
C TYR A 415 -18.54 13.28 -16.04
N TYR A 416 -18.73 14.58 -16.04
CA TYR A 416 -19.56 15.29 -15.06
C TYR A 416 -20.22 16.51 -15.70
N LYS A 417 -21.55 16.59 -15.68
CA LYS A 417 -22.28 17.82 -16.04
C LYS A 417 -22.38 18.79 -14.86
N THR A 418 -22.44 18.26 -13.65
CA THR A 418 -22.38 19.03 -12.41
C THR A 418 -21.32 18.40 -11.52
N PRO A 419 -20.62 19.17 -10.67
CA PRO A 419 -19.57 18.61 -9.82
C PRO A 419 -20.14 17.66 -8.74
N LYS A 420 -21.46 17.55 -8.58
CA LYS A 420 -22.11 16.65 -7.63
C LYS A 420 -22.05 15.17 -8.05
N SER A 421 -22.00 14.87 -9.34
CA SER A 421 -22.05 13.49 -9.85
C SER A 421 -20.97 13.33 -10.91
N ILE A 422 -19.96 12.54 -10.60
CA ILE A 422 -18.83 12.25 -11.48
C ILE A 422 -18.85 10.77 -11.83
N PHE A 423 -18.81 10.47 -13.12
CA PHE A 423 -18.75 9.10 -13.64
C PHE A 423 -17.39 8.89 -14.27
N GLN A 424 -16.74 7.76 -13.99
CA GLN A 424 -15.47 7.41 -14.62
C GLN A 424 -15.53 6.00 -15.16
N LEU A 425 -15.01 5.80 -16.37
CA LEU A 425 -14.87 4.50 -17.01
C LEU A 425 -13.39 4.28 -17.30
N ASN A 426 -12.85 3.15 -16.89
CA ASN A 426 -11.45 2.80 -17.09
C ASN A 426 -11.34 1.39 -17.64
N PHE A 427 -10.39 1.20 -18.53
CA PHE A 427 -9.98 -0.08 -19.08
C PHE A 427 -8.47 -0.12 -19.12
N ASN A 428 -7.90 -1.19 -18.61
CA ASN A 428 -6.46 -1.41 -18.60
C ASN A 428 -6.14 -2.85 -18.99
N THR A 429 -5.04 -3.00 -19.72
CA THR A 429 -4.42 -4.28 -20.03
C THR A 429 -3.04 -4.31 -19.36
N GLN A 430 -2.63 -5.46 -18.84
CA GLN A 430 -1.27 -5.64 -18.32
C GLN A 430 -0.77 -7.05 -18.62
N ARG A 431 0.52 -7.18 -18.95
CA ARG A 431 1.22 -8.46 -19.06
C ARG A 431 1.87 -8.77 -17.72
N ILE A 432 1.67 -9.99 -17.21
CA ILE A 432 2.25 -10.46 -15.96
C ILE A 432 3.24 -11.57 -16.29
N TYR A 433 4.49 -11.38 -15.86
CA TYR A 433 5.59 -12.33 -16.04
C TYR A 433 5.76 -13.18 -14.78
N PRO A 434 6.01 -14.51 -14.91
CA PRO A 434 6.38 -15.34 -13.76
C PRO A 434 7.65 -14.83 -13.09
N SER A 435 7.78 -15.05 -11.78
CA SER A 435 9.03 -14.69 -11.10
C SER A 435 10.17 -15.63 -11.50
N TYR A 436 11.42 -15.15 -11.39
CA TYR A 436 12.61 -15.97 -11.71
C TYR A 436 12.62 -17.29 -10.93
N TRP A 437 12.36 -17.24 -9.63
CA TRP A 437 12.29 -18.40 -8.74
C TRP A 437 11.27 -19.46 -9.17
N GLU A 438 10.17 -19.05 -9.78
CA GLU A 438 9.16 -19.97 -10.29
C GLU A 438 9.53 -20.60 -11.63
N LEU A 439 10.42 -19.98 -12.41
CA LEU A 439 10.90 -20.51 -13.69
C LEU A 439 12.10 -21.45 -13.52
N HIS A 440 12.83 -21.36 -12.41
CA HIS A 440 13.91 -22.29 -12.12
C HIS A 440 13.33 -23.68 -11.83
N GLY A 441 13.99 -24.75 -12.29
CA GLY A 441 13.59 -26.14 -12.00
C GLY A 441 14.01 -26.63 -10.60
N GLY A 442 14.42 -25.73 -9.71
CA GLY A 442 14.92 -26.08 -8.38
C GLY A 442 13.81 -26.55 -7.43
N THR A 443 14.19 -27.43 -6.51
CA THR A 443 13.31 -27.92 -5.43
C THR A 443 13.82 -27.43 -4.09
N SER A 444 12.95 -26.75 -3.34
CA SER A 444 13.23 -26.35 -1.96
C SER A 444 12.44 -27.22 -0.98
N HIS A 445 13.11 -27.70 0.06
CA HIS A 445 12.49 -28.54 1.09
C HIS A 445 12.08 -27.69 2.28
N ILE A 446 10.79 -27.74 2.62
CA ILE A 446 10.27 -27.18 3.87
C ILE A 446 10.60 -28.16 5.00
N ASN A 447 10.17 -29.41 4.83
CA ASN A 447 10.44 -30.57 5.67
C ASN A 447 10.41 -31.85 4.79
N ASN A 448 10.49 -33.05 5.38
CA ASN A 448 10.48 -34.31 4.61
C ASN A 448 9.15 -34.63 3.92
N TYR A 449 8.06 -33.97 4.30
CA TYR A 449 6.75 -34.14 3.68
C TYR A 449 6.47 -33.09 2.60
N SER A 450 6.91 -31.85 2.80
CA SER A 450 6.49 -30.69 2.00
C SER A 450 7.64 -30.11 1.19
N THR A 451 7.44 -29.98 -0.12
CA THR A 451 8.41 -29.46 -1.08
C THR A 451 7.82 -28.31 -1.90
N VAL A 452 8.64 -27.33 -2.27
CA VAL A 452 8.29 -26.28 -3.23
C VAL A 452 9.08 -26.56 -4.51
N VAL A 453 8.37 -26.75 -5.61
CA VAL A 453 8.95 -27.10 -6.90
C VAL A 453 8.64 -26.00 -7.90
N GLY A 454 9.68 -25.47 -8.54
CA GLY A 454 9.50 -24.52 -9.63
C GLY A 454 8.89 -25.17 -10.88
N ASN A 455 8.45 -24.34 -11.82
CA ASN A 455 7.79 -24.76 -13.04
C ASN A 455 8.35 -24.00 -14.26
N PRO A 456 9.36 -24.58 -14.94
CA PRO A 456 9.96 -23.98 -16.14
C PRO A 456 8.98 -23.80 -17.32
N ALA A 457 7.82 -24.47 -17.30
CA ALA A 457 6.82 -24.36 -18.36
C ALA A 457 5.86 -23.17 -18.18
N LEU A 458 6.01 -22.37 -17.12
CA LEU A 458 5.14 -21.22 -16.86
C LEU A 458 5.19 -20.20 -18.01
N GLN A 459 4.00 -19.80 -18.44
CA GLN A 459 3.80 -18.78 -19.47
C GLN A 459 3.39 -17.45 -18.84
N PRO A 460 3.90 -16.31 -19.35
CA PRO A 460 3.36 -15.01 -19.01
C PRO A 460 1.92 -14.89 -19.52
N TYR A 461 1.11 -14.10 -18.83
CA TYR A 461 -0.32 -13.98 -19.11
C TYR A 461 -0.79 -12.53 -19.22
N ILE A 462 -1.91 -12.30 -19.90
CA ILE A 462 -2.52 -10.97 -20.03
C ILE A 462 -3.71 -10.87 -19.08
N GLN A 463 -3.74 -9.79 -18.34
CA GLN A 463 -4.79 -9.43 -17.41
C GLN A 463 -5.54 -8.19 -17.92
N TYR A 464 -6.86 -8.31 -18.00
CA TYR A 464 -7.77 -7.25 -18.41
C TYR A 464 -8.57 -6.79 -17.20
N ASP A 465 -8.54 -5.49 -16.92
CA ASP A 465 -9.27 -4.89 -15.83
C ASP A 465 -10.15 -3.74 -16.36
N ALA A 466 -11.44 -3.77 -16.06
CA ALA A 466 -12.40 -2.73 -16.42
C ALA A 466 -13.13 -2.23 -15.17
N GLN A 467 -13.26 -0.91 -15.01
CA GLN A 467 -13.87 -0.30 -13.84
C GLN A 467 -14.80 0.85 -14.22
N PHE A 468 -15.94 0.91 -13.56
CA PHE A 468 -16.86 2.03 -13.60
C PHE A 468 -17.00 2.63 -12.19
N ASN A 469 -16.57 3.88 -12.03
CA ASN A 469 -16.64 4.61 -10.77
C ASN A 469 -17.76 5.66 -10.82
N TYR A 470 -18.58 5.71 -9.77
CA TYR A 470 -19.53 6.78 -9.52
C TYR A 470 -19.15 7.50 -8.23
N ILE A 471 -18.77 8.78 -8.34
CA ILE A 471 -18.44 9.64 -7.21
C ILE A 471 -19.59 10.63 -7.00
N LEU A 472 -20.27 10.51 -5.88
CA LEU A 472 -21.40 11.35 -5.49
C LEU A 472 -20.98 12.34 -4.40
N ARG A 473 -21.27 13.62 -4.63
CA ARG A 473 -21.02 14.76 -3.74
C ARG A 473 -19.57 14.85 -3.26
N HIS A 474 -18.61 14.42 -4.08
CA HIS A 474 -17.18 14.38 -3.75
C HIS A 474 -16.84 13.59 -2.46
N LYS A 475 -17.65 12.58 -2.15
CA LYS A 475 -17.64 11.93 -0.83
C LYS A 475 -17.93 10.43 -0.91
N TYR A 476 -19.02 10.04 -1.56
CA TYR A 476 -19.42 8.65 -1.71
C TYR A 476 -18.88 8.09 -3.01
N VAL A 477 -18.29 6.89 -2.97
CA VAL A 477 -17.72 6.24 -4.15
C VAL A 477 -18.33 4.86 -4.31
N ALA A 478 -18.83 4.55 -5.50
CA ALA A 478 -19.22 3.21 -5.90
C ALA A 478 -18.37 2.79 -7.11
N THR A 479 -17.69 1.65 -7.03
CA THR A 479 -16.84 1.11 -8.09
C THR A 479 -17.35 -0.26 -8.50
N LEU A 480 -17.95 -0.36 -9.68
CA LEU A 480 -18.24 -1.63 -10.33
C LEU A 480 -17.00 -2.05 -11.13
N TYR A 481 -16.59 -3.31 -11.04
CA TYR A 481 -15.39 -3.78 -11.71
C TYR A 481 -15.52 -5.20 -12.25
N PHE A 482 -14.73 -5.46 -13.30
CA PHE A 482 -14.58 -6.73 -13.98
C PHE A 482 -13.09 -6.98 -14.23
N GLN A 483 -12.62 -8.16 -13.87
CA GLN A 483 -11.24 -8.60 -14.03
C GLN A 483 -11.23 -9.95 -14.71
N TYR A 484 -10.40 -10.12 -15.72
CA TYR A 484 -10.24 -11.38 -16.44
C TYR A 484 -8.78 -11.58 -16.84
N GLY A 485 -8.21 -12.70 -16.41
CA GLY A 485 -6.88 -13.12 -16.84
C GLY A 485 -6.97 -14.50 -17.48
N ASP A 486 -6.49 -14.60 -18.72
CA ASP A 486 -6.33 -15.85 -19.44
C ASP A 486 -4.93 -16.39 -19.12
N LYS A 487 -4.82 -17.60 -18.58
CA LYS A 487 -3.57 -18.20 -18.07
C LYS A 487 -2.99 -17.62 -16.77
N THR A 488 -3.83 -17.03 -15.92
CA THR A 488 -3.45 -16.57 -14.58
C THR A 488 -2.71 -17.64 -13.79
N THR A 489 -1.64 -17.24 -13.09
CA THR A 489 -0.85 -18.16 -12.28
C THR A 489 -1.35 -18.26 -10.84
N VAL A 490 -1.27 -19.45 -10.26
CA VAL A 490 -1.57 -19.68 -8.84
C VAL A 490 -0.65 -20.76 -8.29
N GLN A 491 -0.13 -20.56 -7.08
CA GLN A 491 0.56 -21.61 -6.32
C GLN A 491 -0.45 -22.39 -5.48
N LEU A 492 -0.43 -23.71 -5.60
CA LEU A 492 -1.32 -24.62 -4.88
C LEU A 492 -0.52 -25.81 -4.33
N PRO A 493 -0.92 -26.35 -3.16
CA PRO A 493 -0.39 -27.63 -2.68
C PRO A 493 -1.08 -28.81 -3.38
N TYR A 494 -0.30 -29.87 -3.61
CA TYR A 494 -0.73 -31.11 -4.25
C TYR A 494 -0.16 -32.33 -3.52
N GLN A 495 -1.02 -33.21 -3.04
CA GLN A 495 -0.67 -34.51 -2.45
C GLN A 495 -0.41 -35.52 -3.58
N SER A 496 0.86 -35.92 -3.73
CA SER A 496 1.28 -36.85 -4.78
C SER A 496 0.72 -38.27 -4.59
N PRO A 497 0.13 -38.92 -5.60
CA PRO A 497 -0.33 -40.31 -5.48
C PRO A 497 0.85 -41.31 -5.41
N ASP A 498 2.05 -40.90 -5.81
CA ASP A 498 3.23 -41.77 -5.99
C ASP A 498 4.19 -41.76 -4.79
N ALA A 499 4.05 -40.80 -3.88
CA ALA A 499 4.84 -40.72 -2.65
C ALA A 499 4.11 -39.90 -1.58
N LEU A 500 4.47 -40.10 -0.30
CA LEU A 500 4.05 -39.22 0.80
C LEU A 500 4.79 -37.87 0.71
N ASN A 501 4.45 -37.07 -0.29
CA ASN A 501 5.00 -35.76 -0.57
C ASN A 501 3.88 -34.76 -0.95
N LEU A 502 3.86 -33.62 -0.27
CA LEU A 502 3.02 -32.46 -0.57
C LEU A 502 3.84 -31.46 -1.39
N ILE A 503 3.45 -31.29 -2.64
CA ILE A 503 4.16 -30.48 -3.63
C ILE A 503 3.44 -29.14 -3.75
N TYR A 504 4.11 -28.05 -3.37
CA TYR A 504 3.71 -26.69 -3.69
C TYR A 504 4.27 -26.32 -5.05
N GLN A 505 3.39 -26.09 -6.02
CA GLN A 505 3.80 -25.72 -7.38
C GLN A 505 2.92 -24.59 -7.92
N THR A 506 3.55 -23.66 -8.65
CA THR A 506 2.83 -22.63 -9.41
C THR A 506 2.45 -23.20 -10.78
N ILE A 507 1.18 -23.04 -11.17
CA ILE A 507 0.66 -23.44 -12.48
C ILE A 507 0.00 -22.27 -13.21
N ASN A 508 -0.09 -22.34 -14.55
CA ASN A 508 -1.03 -21.52 -15.31
C ASN A 508 -2.42 -22.18 -15.29
N MET A 509 -3.42 -21.49 -14.77
CA MET A 509 -4.83 -21.89 -14.89
C MET A 509 -5.34 -21.69 -16.32
N ASN A 510 -6.56 -22.13 -16.67
CA ASN A 510 -7.19 -21.67 -17.92
C ASN A 510 -7.54 -20.20 -17.81
N TYR A 511 -8.25 -19.81 -16.73
CA TYR A 511 -8.57 -18.42 -16.47
C TYR A 511 -8.91 -18.18 -15.00
N GLU A 512 -8.81 -16.91 -14.60
CA GLU A 512 -9.46 -16.37 -13.43
C GLU A 512 -10.33 -15.17 -13.83
N ARG A 513 -11.53 -15.09 -13.25
CA ARG A 513 -12.46 -13.99 -13.46
C ARG A 513 -13.01 -13.48 -12.14
N VAL A 514 -13.04 -12.17 -11.97
CA VAL A 514 -13.68 -11.51 -10.82
C VAL A 514 -14.67 -10.46 -11.31
N VAL A 515 -15.87 -10.46 -10.74
CA VAL A 515 -16.87 -9.40 -10.92
C VAL A 515 -17.25 -8.87 -9.56
N GLY A 516 -17.18 -7.55 -9.33
CA GLY A 516 -17.49 -7.03 -8.01
C GLY A 516 -17.94 -5.58 -7.97
N LEU A 517 -18.46 -5.19 -6.81
CA LEU A 517 -18.94 -3.87 -6.47
C LEU A 517 -18.30 -3.43 -5.16
N ASN A 518 -17.59 -2.31 -5.19
CA ASN A 518 -17.04 -1.63 -4.04
C ASN A 518 -17.88 -0.40 -3.69
N LEU A 519 -18.23 -0.23 -2.42
CA LEU A 519 -18.94 0.93 -1.90
C LEU A 519 -18.09 1.57 -0.79
N TYR A 520 -17.94 2.88 -0.84
CA TYR A 520 -17.23 3.68 0.15
C TYR A 520 -18.10 4.85 0.58
N ALA A 521 -18.36 4.94 1.88
CA ALA A 521 -19.24 5.93 2.47
C ALA A 521 -18.67 6.47 3.79
N PRO A 522 -18.11 7.69 3.78
CA PRO A 522 -17.77 8.40 5.00
C PRO A 522 -19.02 9.11 5.55
N PHE A 523 -19.19 9.08 6.87
CA PHE A 523 -20.31 9.73 7.57
C PHE A 523 -19.87 10.12 8.99
N GLY A 524 -20.63 10.96 9.68
CA GLY A 524 -20.25 11.41 11.00
C GLY A 524 -21.35 12.23 11.66
N VAL A 525 -21.20 12.43 12.97
CA VAL A 525 -22.09 13.22 13.81
C VAL A 525 -21.27 14.31 14.48
N SER A 526 -21.44 15.55 14.01
CA SER A 526 -20.72 16.72 14.50
C SER A 526 -19.18 16.53 14.46
N TYR A 527 -18.45 17.14 15.38
CA TYR A 527 -17.01 16.92 15.56
C TYR A 527 -16.69 15.68 16.41
N ILE A 528 -17.70 15.08 17.05
CA ILE A 528 -17.52 14.05 18.08
C ILE A 528 -17.19 12.70 17.44
N TRP A 529 -17.86 12.35 16.34
CA TRP A 529 -17.71 11.05 15.70
C TRP A 529 -17.62 11.20 14.19
N ASN A 530 -16.54 10.66 13.62
CA ASN A 530 -16.39 10.46 12.18
C ASN A 530 -16.14 8.99 11.91
N ALA A 531 -16.85 8.46 10.93
CA ALA A 531 -16.78 7.08 10.50
C ALA A 531 -16.63 6.97 8.99
N THR A 532 -16.13 5.83 8.55
CA THR A 532 -16.05 5.46 7.13
C THR A 532 -16.35 4.00 6.98
N ALA A 533 -17.41 3.69 6.23
CA ALA A 533 -17.78 2.33 5.88
C ALA A 533 -17.30 2.01 4.46
N THR A 534 -16.68 0.85 4.31
CA THR A 534 -16.35 0.23 3.02
C THR A 534 -17.04 -1.12 2.97
N ALA A 535 -17.70 -1.42 1.85
CA ALA A 535 -18.33 -2.70 1.58
C ALA A 535 -17.98 -3.14 0.16
N ASN A 536 -17.34 -4.30 0.01
CA ASN A 536 -16.97 -4.87 -1.26
C ASN A 536 -17.58 -6.26 -1.39
N VAL A 537 -18.36 -6.48 -2.45
CA VAL A 537 -18.95 -7.78 -2.78
C VAL A 537 -18.41 -8.19 -4.13
N MET A 538 -17.85 -9.40 -4.23
CA MET A 538 -17.25 -9.90 -5.46
C MET A 538 -17.55 -11.38 -5.68
N ASN A 539 -17.72 -11.79 -6.92
CA ASN A 539 -17.71 -13.19 -7.33
C ASN A 539 -16.37 -13.48 -8.01
N ARG A 540 -15.61 -14.43 -7.46
CA ARG A 540 -14.38 -14.95 -8.07
C ARG A 540 -14.67 -16.32 -8.65
N ARG A 541 -14.21 -16.59 -9.87
CA ARG A 541 -14.25 -17.91 -10.53
C ARG A 541 -12.87 -18.25 -11.08
N ALA A 542 -12.31 -19.39 -10.67
CA ALA A 542 -11.01 -19.88 -11.10
C ALA A 542 -11.18 -21.25 -11.75
N LYS A 543 -10.61 -21.43 -12.95
CA LYS A 543 -10.72 -22.69 -13.72
C LYS A 543 -9.35 -23.17 -14.16
N ALA A 544 -9.03 -24.43 -13.88
CA ALA A 544 -7.89 -25.14 -14.45
C ALA A 544 -8.30 -26.56 -14.87
N ASP A 545 -8.09 -26.91 -16.12
CA ASP A 545 -8.36 -28.24 -16.68
C ASP A 545 -7.21 -29.21 -16.37
N HIS A 546 -6.01 -28.68 -16.07
CA HIS A 546 -4.80 -29.44 -15.79
C HIS A 546 -4.04 -28.87 -14.58
N PHE A 547 -4.23 -29.49 -13.41
CA PHE A 547 -3.40 -29.33 -12.21
C PHE A 547 -2.99 -30.73 -11.76
N HIS A 548 -1.82 -31.20 -12.21
CA HIS A 548 -1.45 -32.62 -12.15
C HIS A 548 -2.55 -33.50 -12.76
N ASP A 549 -3.15 -34.40 -11.97
CA ASP A 549 -4.26 -35.29 -12.33
C ASP A 549 -5.65 -34.68 -12.02
N ILE A 550 -5.72 -33.41 -11.63
CA ILE A 550 -6.94 -32.74 -11.17
C ILE A 550 -7.35 -31.63 -12.14
N SER A 551 -8.66 -31.47 -12.33
CA SER A 551 -9.28 -30.31 -12.96
C SER A 551 -10.26 -29.65 -12.00
N PHE A 552 -10.41 -28.32 -12.01
CA PHE A 552 -11.39 -27.61 -11.19
C PHE A 552 -11.98 -26.38 -11.90
N ASP A 553 -13.21 -26.02 -11.51
CA ASP A 553 -13.92 -24.81 -11.95
C ASP A 553 -14.75 -24.26 -10.77
N ASN A 554 -14.06 -23.55 -9.88
CA ASN A 554 -14.61 -23.12 -8.60
C ASN A 554 -15.05 -21.67 -8.66
N SER A 555 -16.20 -21.35 -8.06
CA SER A 555 -16.74 -20.00 -7.96
C SER A 555 -17.29 -19.71 -6.58
N LYS A 556 -16.99 -18.53 -6.01
CA LYS A 556 -17.48 -18.11 -4.69
C LYS A 556 -17.75 -16.61 -4.64
N TRP A 557 -18.82 -16.26 -3.93
CA TRP A 557 -19.07 -14.87 -3.52
C TRP A 557 -18.27 -14.56 -2.26
N ILE A 558 -17.56 -13.43 -2.29
CA ILE A 558 -16.68 -12.95 -1.23
C ILE A 558 -17.16 -11.56 -0.84
N PHE A 559 -17.28 -11.32 0.46
CA PHE A 559 -17.60 -10.03 1.05
C PHE A 559 -16.41 -9.54 1.88
N TYR A 560 -16.00 -8.31 1.64
CA TYR A 560 -15.13 -7.55 2.54
C TYR A 560 -15.91 -6.35 3.08
N GLY A 561 -15.89 -6.19 4.40
CA GLY A 561 -16.49 -5.03 5.07
C GLY A 561 -15.50 -4.42 6.04
N SER A 562 -15.41 -3.08 6.05
CA SER A 562 -14.65 -2.36 7.08
C SER A 562 -15.43 -1.16 7.59
N LEU A 563 -15.37 -0.90 8.89
CA LEU A 563 -15.91 0.28 9.52
C LEU A 563 -14.81 0.96 10.33
N ASN A 564 -14.32 2.09 9.83
CA ASN A 564 -13.25 2.85 10.45
C ASN A 564 -13.84 4.02 11.25
N ASN A 565 -13.61 4.12 12.55
CA ASN A 565 -14.16 5.18 13.40
C ASN A 565 -13.08 6.06 14.02
N SER A 566 -13.45 7.30 14.31
CA SER A 566 -12.66 8.23 15.11
C SER A 566 -13.58 9.07 15.97
N PHE A 567 -13.18 9.26 17.22
CA PHE A 567 -13.92 9.96 18.25
C PHE A 567 -13.07 11.09 18.83
N LYS A 568 -13.71 12.23 19.07
CA LYS A 568 -13.13 13.39 19.74
C LYS A 568 -14.02 13.87 20.87
N PHE A 569 -13.40 14.26 21.97
CA PHE A 569 -14.11 14.78 23.14
C PHE A 569 -14.45 16.27 23.03
N SER A 570 -13.73 17.03 22.20
CA SER A 570 -13.99 18.44 21.90
C SER A 570 -13.43 18.84 20.52
N GLN A 571 -13.89 19.95 19.95
CA GLN A 571 -13.49 20.40 18.59
C GLN A 571 -11.96 20.56 18.44
N ASN A 572 -11.30 21.03 19.50
CA ASN A 572 -9.85 21.20 19.59
C ASN A 572 -9.19 20.21 20.54
N SER A 573 -9.80 19.05 20.79
CA SER A 573 -9.22 18.03 21.68
C SER A 573 -7.79 17.68 21.23
N PRO A 574 -6.82 17.63 22.16
CA PRO A 574 -5.50 17.06 21.88
C PRO A 574 -5.54 15.53 21.78
N ILE A 575 -6.64 14.90 22.20
CA ILE A 575 -6.82 13.46 22.23
C ILE A 575 -7.91 13.04 21.26
N SER A 576 -7.64 12.01 20.45
CA SER A 576 -8.61 11.31 19.63
C SER A 576 -8.48 9.79 19.80
N VAL A 577 -9.62 9.10 19.71
CA VAL A 577 -9.71 7.64 19.86
C VAL A 577 -10.22 7.04 18.56
N SER A 578 -9.67 5.93 18.11
CA SER A 578 -10.16 5.18 16.95
C SER A 578 -10.54 3.76 17.36
N VAL A 579 -11.61 3.24 16.75
CA VAL A 579 -12.02 1.83 16.85
C VAL A 579 -12.41 1.41 15.45
N ASP A 580 -11.69 0.46 14.88
CA ASP A 580 -11.83 0.06 13.50
C ASP A 580 -12.18 -1.44 13.45
N PHE A 581 -13.15 -1.81 12.63
CA PHE A 581 -13.59 -3.20 12.42
C PHE A 581 -13.35 -3.61 10.97
N SER A 582 -12.89 -4.83 10.75
CA SER A 582 -12.78 -5.42 9.41
C SER A 582 -13.23 -6.87 9.41
N TYR A 583 -13.87 -7.31 8.33
CA TYR A 583 -14.34 -8.67 8.10
C TYR A 583 -14.12 -9.08 6.64
N ILE A 584 -13.64 -10.31 6.44
CA ILE A 584 -13.58 -10.99 5.15
C ILE A 584 -14.37 -12.29 5.30
N SER A 585 -15.37 -12.51 4.44
CA SER A 585 -16.12 -13.75 4.39
C SER A 585 -15.25 -14.91 3.87
N PRO A 586 -15.68 -16.18 4.04
CA PRO A 586 -14.98 -17.30 3.42
C PRO A 586 -14.73 -17.06 1.92
N SER A 587 -13.50 -17.36 1.47
CA SER A 587 -13.05 -17.11 0.10
C SER A 587 -12.47 -18.38 -0.54
N LEU A 588 -11.93 -18.27 -1.76
CA LEU A 588 -11.38 -19.38 -2.54
C LEU A 588 -9.99 -19.03 -3.08
N GLN A 589 -9.12 -20.03 -3.18
CA GLN A 589 -7.84 -19.99 -3.91
C GLN A 589 -7.66 -21.31 -4.64
N GLY A 590 -7.92 -21.34 -5.96
CA GLY A 590 -7.93 -22.58 -6.74
C GLY A 590 -8.90 -23.61 -6.15
N ILE A 591 -8.37 -24.74 -5.69
CA ILE A 591 -9.12 -25.83 -5.01
C ILE A 591 -9.29 -25.63 -3.50
N ALA A 592 -8.66 -24.62 -2.91
CA ALA A 592 -8.66 -24.38 -1.48
C ALA A 592 -9.75 -23.40 -1.03
N ASP A 593 -10.47 -23.78 0.02
CA ASP A 593 -11.40 -22.92 0.74
C ASP A 593 -10.70 -22.23 1.91
N MET A 594 -10.79 -20.90 1.96
CA MET A 594 -10.34 -20.10 3.10
C MET A 594 -11.50 -19.80 4.04
N SER A 595 -11.29 -19.97 5.35
CA SER A 595 -12.26 -19.53 6.36
C SER A 595 -12.40 -18.01 6.40
N GLY A 596 -13.53 -17.52 6.88
CA GLY A 596 -13.70 -16.10 7.15
C GLY A 596 -12.81 -15.62 8.29
N ILE A 597 -12.41 -14.35 8.24
CA ILE A 597 -11.57 -13.69 9.26
C ILE A 597 -12.13 -12.33 9.62
N TRP A 598 -11.87 -11.88 10.84
CA TRP A 598 -12.27 -10.55 11.30
C TRP A 598 -11.26 -10.01 12.28
N ARG A 599 -11.22 -8.68 12.44
CA ARG A 599 -10.42 -8.02 13.47
C ARG A 599 -11.09 -6.77 13.98
N ILE A 600 -10.75 -6.43 15.22
CA ILE A 600 -11.03 -5.14 15.83
C ILE A 600 -9.69 -4.54 16.24
N ASP A 601 -9.43 -3.34 15.73
CA ASP A 601 -8.26 -2.54 16.04
C ASP A 601 -8.73 -1.32 16.85
N ALA A 602 -7.95 -0.89 17.84
CA ALA A 602 -8.25 0.30 18.61
C ALA A 602 -7.00 1.14 18.80
N GLY A 603 -7.15 2.46 18.93
CA GLY A 603 -6.01 3.29 19.24
C GLY A 603 -6.36 4.66 19.78
N VAL A 604 -5.36 5.27 20.42
CA VAL A 604 -5.44 6.60 21.01
C VAL A 604 -4.28 7.41 20.46
N LYS A 605 -4.61 8.60 19.97
CA LYS A 605 -3.65 9.61 19.54
C LYS A 605 -3.71 10.78 20.49
N TRP A 606 -2.57 11.16 21.04
CA TRP A 606 -2.45 12.31 21.94
C TRP A 606 -1.38 13.28 21.45
N GLN A 607 -1.81 14.49 21.08
CA GLN A 607 -0.95 15.58 20.63
C GLN A 607 -0.71 16.61 21.74
N PHE A 608 0.54 16.94 22.02
CA PHE A 608 0.93 17.86 23.10
C PHE A 608 2.15 18.72 22.74
N GLY A 609 2.56 19.60 23.66
CA GLY A 609 3.64 20.55 23.45
C GLY A 609 3.23 21.80 22.65
N LYS A 610 4.17 22.74 22.50
CA LYS A 610 3.91 24.03 21.82
C LYS A 610 3.49 23.79 20.37
N LYS A 611 2.29 24.26 19.99
CA LYS A 611 1.70 24.06 18.65
C LYS A 611 1.62 22.58 18.24
N ARG A 612 1.38 21.68 19.21
CA ARG A 612 1.22 20.22 18.99
C ARG A 612 2.42 19.57 18.29
N CYS A 613 3.63 19.96 18.69
CA CYS A 613 4.86 19.42 18.12
C CYS A 613 5.16 17.97 18.53
N CYS A 614 4.56 17.48 19.62
CA CYS A 614 4.74 16.12 20.10
C CYS A 614 3.45 15.32 19.94
N GLU A 615 3.58 14.03 19.64
CA GLU A 615 2.46 13.11 19.52
C GLU A 615 2.83 11.74 20.10
N LEU A 616 1.89 11.16 20.84
CA LEU A 616 1.98 9.80 21.36
C LEU A 616 0.80 9.00 20.81
N ASP A 617 1.09 7.93 20.09
CA ASP A 617 0.11 6.98 19.60
C ASP A 617 0.23 5.67 20.38
N LEU A 618 -0.89 5.19 20.91
CA LEU A 618 -1.04 3.84 21.46
C LEU A 618 -2.06 3.09 20.60
N LYS A 619 -1.70 1.95 20.03
CA LYS A 619 -2.55 1.19 19.12
C LYS A 619 -2.51 -0.30 19.43
N ALA A 620 -3.67 -0.93 19.51
CA ALA A 620 -3.83 -2.38 19.65
C ALA A 620 -4.46 -2.91 18.36
N ASP A 621 -3.72 -3.74 17.63
CA ASP A 621 -4.19 -4.40 16.41
C ASP A 621 -4.65 -5.82 16.72
N ASP A 622 -5.70 -6.26 16.04
CA ASP A 622 -6.33 -7.58 16.14
C ASP A 622 -6.51 -8.02 17.60
N ILE A 623 -7.24 -7.22 18.38
CA ILE A 623 -7.42 -7.39 19.84
C ILE A 623 -7.86 -8.81 20.22
N PHE A 624 -8.61 -9.48 19.35
CA PHE A 624 -9.16 -10.82 19.58
C PHE A 624 -8.37 -11.96 18.91
N ASN A 625 -7.28 -11.65 18.20
CA ASN A 625 -6.43 -12.61 17.50
C ASN A 625 -7.21 -13.50 16.52
N LYS A 626 -7.98 -12.86 15.62
CA LYS A 626 -8.89 -13.51 14.65
C LYS A 626 -8.58 -13.19 13.19
N TRP A 627 -7.52 -12.43 12.91
CA TRP A 627 -7.09 -12.11 11.55
C TRP A 627 -6.19 -13.19 10.94
N SER A 628 -6.60 -14.46 11.01
CA SER A 628 -5.83 -15.57 10.45
C SER A 628 -6.73 -16.67 9.85
N PRO A 629 -6.64 -16.97 8.54
CA PRO A 629 -7.52 -17.93 7.89
C PRO A 629 -7.08 -19.37 8.14
N THR A 630 -8.04 -20.28 8.08
CA THR A 630 -7.80 -21.73 7.91
C THR A 630 -8.05 -22.08 6.46
N MET A 631 -7.07 -22.74 5.85
CA MET A 631 -7.17 -23.35 4.53
C MET A 631 -7.67 -24.79 4.65
N THR A 632 -8.65 -25.16 3.83
CA THR A 632 -9.14 -26.53 3.70
C THR A 632 -9.24 -26.89 2.23
N ILE A 633 -8.76 -28.08 1.88
CA ILE A 633 -8.89 -28.70 0.57
C ILE A 633 -9.58 -30.04 0.79
N ASN A 634 -10.72 -30.22 0.14
CA ASN A 634 -11.42 -31.50 0.06
C ASN A 634 -11.92 -31.64 -1.38
N TYR A 635 -11.03 -32.09 -2.26
CA TYR A 635 -11.26 -32.09 -3.70
C TYR A 635 -10.60 -33.30 -4.37
N GLY A 636 -11.40 -34.19 -4.96
CA GLY A 636 -10.89 -35.39 -5.61
C GLY A 636 -10.08 -36.29 -4.65
N SER A 637 -8.82 -36.55 -4.98
CA SER A 637 -7.88 -37.30 -4.12
C SER A 637 -7.33 -36.47 -2.95
N GLN A 638 -7.50 -35.15 -2.99
CA GLN A 638 -6.87 -34.19 -2.08
C GLN A 638 -7.71 -33.97 -0.82
N ASP A 639 -7.09 -34.15 0.34
CA ASP A 639 -7.66 -33.92 1.66
C ASP A 639 -6.57 -33.32 2.57
N TYR A 640 -6.59 -31.99 2.68
CA TYR A 640 -5.55 -31.20 3.36
C TYR A 640 -6.17 -30.03 4.12
N ARG A 641 -5.67 -29.78 5.32
CA ARG A 641 -6.05 -28.63 6.14
C ARG A 641 -4.81 -27.97 6.69
N MET A 642 -4.77 -26.65 6.60
CA MET A 642 -3.68 -25.84 7.13
C MET A 642 -4.25 -24.67 7.92
N LYS A 643 -3.75 -24.48 9.13
CA LYS A 643 -4.11 -23.37 10.00
C LYS A 643 -2.87 -22.57 10.32
N VAL A 644 -2.85 -21.33 9.88
CA VAL A 644 -1.75 -20.40 10.12
C VAL A 644 -2.13 -19.48 11.28
N ARG A 645 -1.14 -19.04 12.04
CA ARG A 645 -1.23 -17.99 13.05
C ARG A 645 0.01 -17.11 12.96
N ASP A 646 -0.20 -15.84 12.64
CA ASP A 646 0.85 -14.83 12.60
C ASP A 646 0.78 -13.89 13.81
N MET A 647 1.72 -12.95 13.88
CA MET A 647 1.78 -11.89 14.90
C MET A 647 0.79 -10.73 14.64
N SER A 648 -0.45 -11.03 14.23
CA SER A 648 -1.48 -10.00 13.97
C SER A 648 -1.88 -9.27 15.24
N HIS A 649 -2.04 -9.99 16.35
CA HIS A 649 -2.32 -9.42 17.67
C HIS A 649 -1.09 -8.69 18.23
N ASN A 650 -1.16 -7.37 18.35
CA ASN A 650 -0.05 -6.58 18.84
C ASN A 650 -0.45 -5.24 19.48
N LEU A 651 0.44 -4.72 20.33
CA LEU A 651 0.34 -3.41 20.97
C LEU A 651 1.53 -2.53 20.55
N LYS A 652 1.24 -1.39 19.94
CA LYS A 652 2.21 -0.42 19.42
C LYS A 652 2.17 0.87 20.22
N LEU A 653 3.35 1.32 20.65
CA LEU A 653 3.58 2.63 21.24
C LEU A 653 4.50 3.42 20.32
N THR A 654 4.07 4.59 19.87
CA THR A 654 4.86 5.45 18.98
C THR A 654 4.94 6.85 19.53
N PHE A 655 6.16 7.37 19.68
CA PHE A 655 6.42 8.77 19.99
C PHE A 655 6.89 9.49 18.73
N ILE A 656 6.35 10.68 18.48
CA ILE A 656 6.69 11.52 17.34
C ILE A 656 7.00 12.93 17.84
N TRP A 657 8.14 13.45 17.43
CA TRP A 657 8.52 14.84 17.63
C TRP A 657 8.71 15.52 16.29
N ARG A 658 7.98 16.62 16.07
CA ARG A 658 7.97 17.39 14.83
C ARG A 658 8.62 18.75 15.03
N PHE A 659 9.49 19.14 14.11
CA PHE A 659 10.16 20.44 14.11
C PHE A 659 9.90 21.17 12.78
N ASN A 660 9.73 22.49 12.87
CA ASN A 660 9.56 23.46 11.75
C ASN A 660 8.63 23.00 10.61
N GLY A 661 7.44 23.59 10.43
CA GLY A 661 6.61 23.31 9.23
C GLY A 661 5.82 21.98 9.23
N PHE A 662 6.34 20.88 9.79
CA PHE A 662 5.56 19.67 10.10
C PHE A 662 4.70 19.87 11.36
N LYS A 663 3.90 20.94 11.42
CA LYS A 663 2.99 21.18 12.54
C LYS A 663 1.56 20.97 12.05
N PRO A 664 0.67 20.35 12.84
CA PRO A 664 -0.74 20.28 12.50
C PRO A 664 -1.25 21.71 12.24
N LYS A 665 -1.86 21.95 11.08
CA LYS A 665 -2.54 23.23 10.86
C LYS A 665 -3.68 23.33 11.87
N GLU A 666 -3.61 24.29 12.78
CA GLU A 666 -4.73 24.60 13.66
C GLU A 666 -5.91 25.02 12.79
N THR A 667 -7.02 24.30 12.91
CA THR A 667 -8.32 24.70 12.37
C THR A 667 -8.95 25.72 13.30
N ASN A 668 -8.28 26.86 13.51
CA ASN A 668 -8.99 28.03 14.04
C ASN A 668 -9.70 28.66 12.85
N ILE A 669 -11.02 28.77 12.94
CA ILE A 669 -11.77 29.66 12.05
C ILE A 669 -11.24 31.05 12.36
N ASP A 670 -10.62 31.70 11.37
CA ASP A 670 -10.16 33.06 11.51
C ASP A 670 -11.38 33.98 11.63
N THR A 671 -11.80 34.24 12.87
CA THR A 671 -12.88 35.19 13.18
C THR A 671 -12.40 36.64 13.19
N SER A 672 -11.10 36.92 12.99
CA SER A 672 -10.57 38.28 13.02
C SER A 672 -11.13 39.17 11.91
N ARG A 673 -11.60 38.55 10.81
CA ARG A 673 -12.30 39.23 9.71
C ARG A 673 -13.81 39.38 9.92
N PHE A 674 -14.35 38.81 10.99
CA PHE A 674 -15.78 38.84 11.33
C PHE A 674 -16.13 39.87 12.41
N GLY A 675 -15.17 40.72 12.81
CA GLY A 675 -15.46 41.93 13.59
C GLY A 675 -15.99 41.70 15.02
N THR A 676 -15.98 40.48 15.54
CA THR A 676 -16.32 40.20 16.94
C THR A 676 -15.07 40.23 17.82
N GLY A 677 -14.40 41.38 17.79
CA GLY A 677 -13.47 41.80 18.84
C GLY A 677 -14.21 42.69 19.82
N LYS A 678 -14.79 42.09 20.87
CA LYS A 678 -14.95 42.71 22.18
C LYS A 678 -14.71 41.66 23.25
#